data_AF-A0A553PLJ7-F1
#
_entry.id   AF-A0A553PLJ7-F1
#
_cell.length_a   1.000
_cell.length_b   1.000
_cell.length_c   1.000
_cell.angle_alpha   90.00
_cell.angle_beta   90.00
_cell.angle_gamma   90.00
#
_symmetry.space_group_name_H-M   'P 1'
#
loop_
_entity.id
_entity.type
_entity.pdbx_description
1 polymer ?
#
loop_
_entity_poly.entity_id
_entity_poly.type
_entity_poly.pdbx_seq_one_letter_code
_entity_poly.pdbx_strand_id
1 'polypeptide(L)'
;MKVCQFGFVLATYLFQISNGNYVRSQPEQVHIATSANSKNIVITWSTWDQTESLVEYGRAFKTLNQTQRGYSSKFVDGGQEKRSQFIHRVTLEDLKPDAIYAYHVGSSMGWSDLFWFRTLPSGSNWSPRFAIFGDMGNINAQSLPRLQKETQEGMYDMIIHVGDMAYNMDDDNARVGDEFMRQLEPIAAYVPYMVCPGNHEQKYNFSNYKARFSMPGNSESMFYSFDVGPIHFLSISTEFYYFLNYGIKMVSNQYQWIIDDLKEANRPENRAQRPWIVIFGHRPMYCSTDDKDDCTRNTTYTRIGLPLMNAFGLEKVLLDYNVDLAFWAHEHDYERFWPLYDYQVRNGSTSEPYVNPKGPVHIITGSAGCEERHDPFQRQPEITAFRSLDYGYTRLIGHNGTHLEIEQVSDDKVHQIISRWHEQDLVHSPLLTPKNDPKWSGYSDEYLFEFEDPPEVISRPESPGDLGKAVLIPRELKWKAAEMKSLHQLNLVASDMIPFDRALRDLRNPLCKTVTYPHKLPQASVIVIFHNEARSTLLRTVHSVINRSPRSLLKEVILVDDNSDLENLLKPLDEYVSSLPVKTFVVRTPKREGLIRARLLGAKAAQGSVMVFLDAHVEVTTGWLTPLLAEIADDRTRVVMPVIDDISDDTFQYEPLDDDGSIGGLDWRLLHFWLEPRPMYPDQVQSDAFPTPTMIGCAFAIDRDYFYASGSYDSQMKIWGGENVEMSVRVWRCGGSLLKVPCSHIGHVYRTTTPHSVPGGLTAKMDIAVLNTARFAEVWLDNYKRFYYFENPHAKSIDFGDVSERKKLVRDLQCHSFDWFLEHVYPESGFPRGELYLGQVKHPKSDLCLDGMSTYGSPGMRQCHGLGGYQTILISANKELRSGTRCLQSGKKIDHGFANVTLVTCNGSQQQKWDLKPLKDSHAIAHQLMHSTSGLCLAFEAPSTVPDGAKSSILGYLANLAQDVIKPVQVPILRTCEGDPDEESTQRWFLNKSVNWNTTLEENSYMKDAMTP
;
A
#
# COMPACT_ATOMS: atom_id res chain seq x y z
N MET A 1 15.64 57.14 -16.32
CA MET A 1 16.86 56.98 -17.12
C MET A 1 16.46 56.73 -18.56
N LYS A 2 16.51 57.80 -19.36
CA LYS A 2 16.53 57.74 -20.82
C LYS A 2 17.93 57.28 -21.26
N VAL A 3 18.04 56.78 -22.50
CA VAL A 3 19.25 56.31 -23.20
C VAL A 3 19.57 54.82 -23.01
N CYS A 4 18.77 53.97 -23.67
CA CYS A 4 19.24 52.68 -24.24
C CYS A 4 18.22 52.06 -25.22
N GLN A 5 17.41 52.88 -25.92
CA GLN A 5 16.29 52.42 -26.75
C GLN A 5 16.44 52.72 -28.25
N PHE A 6 17.67 52.98 -28.73
CA PHE A 6 17.92 53.34 -30.14
C PHE A 6 19.01 52.51 -30.85
N GLY A 7 19.53 51.44 -30.21
CA GLY A 7 20.57 50.58 -30.80
C GLY A 7 20.09 49.26 -31.41
N PHE A 8 18.85 48.83 -31.14
CA PHE A 8 18.39 47.47 -31.49
C PHE A 8 17.44 47.40 -32.69
N VAL A 9 17.02 48.54 -33.25
CA VAL A 9 16.01 48.59 -34.33
C VAL A 9 16.63 48.62 -35.74
N LEU A 10 17.95 48.83 -35.87
CA LEU A 10 18.64 48.83 -37.17
C LEU A 10 19.35 47.52 -37.54
N ALA A 11 19.57 46.60 -36.60
CA ALA A 11 20.24 45.33 -36.87
C ALA A 11 19.31 44.24 -37.43
N THR A 12 17.98 44.41 -37.27
CA THR A 12 16.97 43.49 -37.79
C THR A 12 16.49 43.83 -39.21
N TYR A 13 16.81 45.03 -39.73
CA TYR A 13 16.40 45.45 -41.08
C TYR A 13 17.48 45.27 -42.17
N LEU A 14 18.68 44.80 -41.82
CA LEU A 14 19.79 44.56 -42.78
C LEU A 14 20.17 43.08 -42.96
N PHE A 15 19.30 42.15 -42.55
CA PHE A 15 19.36 40.73 -42.94
C PHE A 15 18.24 40.31 -43.90
N GLN A 16 17.60 41.28 -44.57
CA GLN A 16 16.82 41.03 -45.77
C GLN A 16 17.60 41.57 -46.96
N ILE A 17 18.27 40.64 -47.66
CA ILE A 17 18.81 40.65 -49.04
C ILE A 17 20.10 39.82 -49.01
N SER A 18 19.94 38.51 -48.82
CA SER A 18 20.84 37.53 -49.43
C SER A 18 19.99 36.29 -49.73
N ASN A 19 19.91 35.91 -51.01
CA ASN A 19 19.27 34.69 -51.49
C ASN A 19 20.09 33.46 -51.05
N GLY A 20 20.02 33.12 -49.77
CA GLY A 20 20.49 31.86 -49.22
C GLY A 20 19.29 31.02 -48.78
N ASN A 21 19.19 29.78 -49.28
CA ASN A 21 18.23 28.80 -48.78
C ASN A 21 18.45 28.62 -47.27
N TYR A 22 17.61 29.21 -46.42
CA TYR A 22 17.57 28.90 -45.00
C TYR A 22 17.05 27.47 -44.85
N VAL A 23 17.93 26.54 -44.49
CA VAL A 23 17.56 25.17 -44.15
C VAL A 23 16.79 25.21 -42.82
N ARG A 24 15.52 24.80 -42.83
CA ARG A 24 14.63 24.68 -41.67
C ARG A 24 14.64 23.23 -41.17
N SER A 25 15.82 22.78 -40.75
CA SER A 25 16.11 21.41 -40.31
C SER A 25 15.91 21.15 -38.81
N GLN A 26 15.54 22.17 -38.02
CA GLN A 26 15.38 22.04 -36.58
C GLN A 26 14.21 21.09 -36.23
N PRO A 27 14.44 20.02 -35.45
CA PRO A 27 13.37 19.17 -34.96
C PRO A 27 12.42 19.91 -34.02
N GLU A 28 11.12 19.72 -34.22
CA GLU A 28 10.04 20.20 -33.35
C GLU A 28 8.97 19.10 -33.19
N GLN A 29 8.06 19.29 -32.24
CA GLN A 29 6.88 18.44 -32.03
C GLN A 29 7.27 17.02 -31.59
N VAL A 30 8.31 16.92 -30.75
CA VAL A 30 8.86 15.64 -30.29
C VAL A 30 7.86 14.96 -29.35
N HIS A 31 7.53 13.70 -29.65
CA HIS A 31 6.67 12.91 -28.81
C HIS A 31 6.98 11.42 -28.92
N ILE A 32 6.65 10.68 -27.85
CA ILE A 32 6.94 9.24 -27.73
C ILE A 32 5.67 8.43 -27.54
N ALA A 33 5.65 7.21 -28.07
CA ALA A 33 4.59 6.23 -27.89
C ALA A 33 5.17 4.85 -27.57
N THR A 34 4.43 4.02 -26.84
CA THR A 34 4.81 2.60 -26.71
C THR A 34 4.44 1.83 -27.96
N SER A 35 5.21 0.79 -28.28
CA SER A 35 4.79 -0.22 -29.25
C SER A 35 3.87 -1.28 -28.60
N ALA A 36 3.40 -2.25 -29.39
CA ALA A 36 2.68 -3.43 -28.87
C ALA A 36 3.53 -4.24 -27.86
N ASN A 37 4.86 -4.12 -27.94
CA ASN A 37 5.79 -4.60 -26.93
C ASN A 37 6.26 -3.43 -26.07
N SER A 38 6.03 -3.50 -24.75
CA SER A 38 6.39 -2.45 -23.78
C SER A 38 7.90 -2.19 -23.67
N LYS A 39 8.74 -3.02 -24.28
CA LYS A 39 10.20 -2.82 -24.38
C LYS A 39 10.62 -1.88 -25.50
N ASN A 40 9.72 -1.49 -26.40
CA ASN A 40 10.05 -0.63 -27.52
C ASN A 40 9.30 0.70 -27.44
N ILE A 41 9.99 1.78 -27.76
CA ILE A 41 9.46 3.15 -27.79
C ILE A 41 9.62 3.71 -29.20
N VAL A 42 8.56 4.28 -29.74
CA VAL A 42 8.57 5.00 -31.02
C VAL A 42 8.68 6.49 -30.74
N ILE A 43 9.72 7.13 -31.27
CA ILE A 43 9.95 8.57 -31.16
C ILE A 43 9.60 9.21 -32.51
N THR A 44 8.74 10.23 -32.46
CA THR A 44 8.23 10.94 -33.64
C THR A 44 8.51 12.44 -33.51
N TRP A 45 8.90 13.08 -34.61
CA TRP A 45 9.10 14.55 -34.67
C TRP A 45 8.93 15.08 -36.10
N SER A 46 8.88 16.40 -36.25
CA SER A 46 8.73 17.07 -37.55
C SER A 46 9.91 17.97 -37.90
N THR A 47 10.20 18.10 -39.21
CA THR A 47 11.08 19.13 -39.80
C THR A 47 10.49 19.69 -41.09
N TRP A 48 10.87 20.90 -41.49
CA TRP A 48 10.37 21.52 -42.73
C TRP A 48 11.13 21.06 -43.98
N ASP A 49 12.40 20.72 -43.83
CA ASP A 49 13.27 20.21 -44.90
C ASP A 49 13.65 18.75 -44.65
N GLN A 50 13.85 17.96 -45.71
CA GLN A 50 14.20 16.56 -45.57
C GLN A 50 15.58 16.40 -44.90
N THR A 51 15.60 15.71 -43.75
CA THR A 51 16.84 15.41 -43.01
C THR A 51 16.97 13.91 -42.73
N GLU A 52 18.13 13.49 -42.21
CA GLU A 52 18.27 12.13 -41.66
C GLU A 52 17.41 11.96 -40.40
N SER A 53 16.91 10.74 -40.17
CA SER A 53 16.12 10.42 -38.98
C SER A 53 16.98 9.68 -37.97
N LEU A 54 17.70 10.41 -37.11
CA LEU A 54 18.58 9.83 -36.10
C LEU A 54 18.08 10.15 -34.69
N VAL A 55 18.23 9.19 -33.79
CA VAL A 55 18.10 9.36 -32.34
C VAL A 55 19.40 8.91 -31.71
N GLU A 56 20.01 9.78 -30.90
CA GLU A 56 21.08 9.35 -29.99
C GLU A 56 20.49 9.26 -28.58
N TYR A 57 20.80 8.18 -27.89
CA TYR A 57 20.21 7.88 -26.59
C TYR A 57 21.18 7.11 -25.68
N GLY A 58 20.91 7.15 -24.37
CA GLY A 58 21.73 6.46 -23.38
C GLY A 58 21.14 6.53 -21.98
N ARG A 59 21.58 5.63 -21.09
CA ARG A 59 21.12 5.58 -19.68
C ARG A 59 21.81 6.61 -18.78
N ALA A 60 22.74 7.41 -19.33
CA ALA A 60 23.45 8.45 -18.62
C ALA A 60 23.27 9.79 -19.35
N PHE A 61 22.70 10.80 -18.67
CA PHE A 61 22.43 12.13 -19.21
C PHE A 61 23.66 12.83 -19.85
N LYS A 62 24.88 12.42 -19.51
CA LYS A 62 26.13 13.00 -20.02
C LYS A 62 26.74 12.24 -21.20
N THR A 63 26.22 11.06 -21.55
CA THR A 63 26.78 10.19 -22.60
C THR A 63 25.68 9.42 -23.31
N LEU A 64 25.27 9.93 -24.49
CA LEU A 64 24.38 9.25 -25.43
C LEU A 64 25.24 8.30 -26.28
N ASN A 65 25.39 7.06 -25.83
CA ASN A 65 26.34 6.09 -26.41
C ASN A 65 25.71 5.17 -27.46
N GLN A 66 24.42 5.31 -27.73
CA GLN A 66 23.69 4.52 -28.71
C GLN A 66 23.07 5.46 -29.74
N THR A 67 23.01 5.01 -30.99
CA THR A 67 22.40 5.74 -32.10
C THR A 67 21.48 4.79 -32.84
N GLN A 68 20.24 5.23 -33.08
CA GLN A 68 19.26 4.50 -33.86
C GLN A 68 18.86 5.34 -35.08
N ARG A 69 18.72 4.66 -36.22
CA ARG A 69 18.26 5.27 -37.48
C ARG A 69 16.85 4.80 -37.78
N GLY A 70 16.01 5.70 -38.26
CA GLY A 70 14.69 5.39 -38.77
C GLY A 70 14.45 6.02 -40.13
N TYR A 71 13.20 6.45 -40.36
CA TYR A 71 12.76 6.96 -41.66
C TYR A 71 11.92 8.22 -41.50
N SER A 72 11.77 8.96 -42.59
CA SER A 72 10.87 10.10 -42.67
C SER A 72 9.92 9.97 -43.86
N SER A 73 8.73 10.54 -43.70
CA SER A 73 7.69 10.62 -44.72
C SER A 73 7.27 12.06 -44.94
N LYS A 74 7.16 12.49 -46.19
CA LYS A 74 6.65 13.83 -46.51
C LYS A 74 5.14 13.86 -46.31
N PHE A 75 4.69 14.66 -45.35
CA PHE A 75 3.29 15.01 -45.14
C PHE A 75 2.96 16.27 -45.94
N VAL A 76 1.82 16.29 -46.62
CA VAL A 76 1.29 17.45 -47.35
C VAL A 76 -0.14 17.68 -46.90
N ASP A 77 -0.40 18.85 -46.32
CA ASP A 77 -1.72 19.21 -45.84
C ASP A 77 -2.74 19.35 -46.99
N GLY A 78 -4.00 19.06 -46.69
CA GLY A 78 -5.09 19.11 -47.65
C GLY A 78 -5.55 20.52 -48.00
N GLY A 79 -5.15 21.55 -47.24
CA GLY A 79 -5.49 22.95 -47.43
C GLY A 79 -5.03 23.57 -48.76
N GLN A 80 -5.40 24.82 -48.97
CA GLN A 80 -5.12 25.54 -50.22
C GLN A 80 -3.62 25.79 -50.44
N GLU A 81 -2.87 26.05 -49.37
CA GLU A 81 -1.43 26.31 -49.44
C GLU A 81 -0.60 25.03 -49.68
N LYS A 82 -1.19 23.84 -49.47
CA LYS A 82 -0.48 22.55 -49.56
C LYS A 82 0.83 22.55 -48.75
N ARG A 83 0.79 23.13 -47.54
CA ARG A 83 1.93 23.15 -46.62
C ARG A 83 2.46 21.74 -46.42
N SER A 84 3.77 21.58 -46.47
CA SER A 84 4.40 20.27 -46.33
C SER A 84 5.50 20.27 -45.31
N GLN A 85 5.63 19.16 -44.58
CA GLN A 85 6.67 18.89 -43.60
C GLN A 85 7.09 17.42 -43.68
N PHE A 86 8.25 17.08 -43.13
CA PHE A 86 8.75 15.71 -43.04
C PHE A 86 8.53 15.19 -41.62
N ILE A 87 7.75 14.12 -41.49
CA ILE A 87 7.53 13.45 -40.21
C ILE A 87 8.52 12.30 -40.09
N HIS A 88 9.34 12.34 -39.05
CA HIS A 88 10.38 11.39 -38.75
C HIS A 88 9.90 10.38 -37.70
N ARG A 89 10.29 9.12 -37.87
CA ARG A 89 9.95 8.03 -36.95
C ARG A 89 11.17 7.15 -36.71
N VAL A 90 11.49 6.93 -35.43
CA VAL A 90 12.57 6.04 -35.00
C VAL A 90 12.07 5.16 -33.87
N THR A 91 12.21 3.85 -34.01
CA THR A 91 11.86 2.87 -32.97
C THR A 91 13.12 2.49 -32.21
N LEU A 92 13.12 2.72 -30.90
CA LEU A 92 14.12 2.20 -29.98
C LEU A 92 13.66 0.82 -29.52
N GLU A 93 14.44 -0.22 -29.81
CA GLU A 93 14.09 -1.61 -29.55
C GLU A 93 14.85 -2.18 -28.35
N ASP A 94 14.27 -3.20 -27.70
CA ASP A 94 14.90 -3.98 -26.64
C ASP A 94 15.44 -3.14 -25.48
N LEU A 95 14.72 -2.08 -25.11
CA LEU A 95 15.09 -1.25 -23.98
C LEU A 95 14.96 -2.04 -22.66
N LYS A 96 15.85 -1.74 -21.72
CA LYS A 96 15.82 -2.38 -20.40
C LYS A 96 14.59 -1.87 -19.66
N PRO A 97 13.72 -2.77 -19.13
CA PRO A 97 12.58 -2.36 -18.31
C PRO A 97 13.00 -1.56 -17.08
N ASP A 98 12.11 -0.70 -16.62
CA ASP A 98 12.30 0.15 -15.44
C ASP A 98 13.62 0.95 -15.44
N ALA A 99 14.02 1.49 -16.59
CA ALA A 99 15.22 2.29 -16.75
C ALA A 99 14.92 3.67 -17.35
N ILE A 100 15.69 4.66 -16.91
CA ILE A 100 15.67 6.00 -17.47
C ILE A 100 16.63 6.07 -18.66
N TYR A 101 16.16 6.64 -19.76
CA TYR A 101 16.94 6.95 -20.95
C TYR A 101 16.85 8.43 -21.25
N ALA A 102 18.01 9.07 -21.45
CA ALA A 102 18.10 10.39 -22.05
C ALA A 102 18.23 10.23 -23.57
N TYR A 103 17.65 11.15 -24.34
CA TYR A 103 17.69 11.11 -25.80
C TYR A 103 17.55 12.51 -26.41
N HIS A 104 18.03 12.66 -27.65
CA HIS A 104 17.72 13.78 -28.53
C HIS A 104 17.59 13.27 -29.97
N VAL A 105 16.87 14.03 -30.79
CA VAL A 105 16.50 13.61 -32.15
C VAL A 105 17.00 14.61 -33.18
N GLY A 106 17.24 14.17 -34.41
CA GLY A 106 17.62 15.05 -35.51
C GLY A 106 18.66 14.47 -36.44
N SER A 107 19.61 15.31 -36.84
CA SER A 107 20.69 14.97 -37.77
C SER A 107 21.87 15.93 -37.64
N SER A 108 22.90 15.73 -38.46
CA SER A 108 24.02 16.68 -38.60
C SER A 108 23.58 18.10 -39.01
N MET A 109 22.36 18.28 -39.51
CA MET A 109 21.79 19.58 -39.88
C MET A 109 21.01 20.28 -38.74
N GLY A 110 20.78 19.61 -37.61
CA GLY A 110 20.03 20.16 -36.47
C GLY A 110 19.59 19.08 -35.49
N TRP A 111 19.77 19.32 -34.19
CA TRP A 111 19.38 18.44 -33.08
C TRP A 111 18.35 19.12 -32.19
N SER A 112 17.42 18.35 -31.64
CA SER A 112 16.47 18.82 -30.63
C SER A 112 17.16 19.15 -29.30
N ASP A 113 16.39 19.67 -28.34
CA ASP A 113 16.78 19.65 -26.93
C ASP A 113 16.95 18.21 -26.41
N LEU A 114 17.60 18.09 -25.25
CA LEU A 114 17.78 16.81 -24.56
C LEU A 114 16.54 16.48 -23.72
N PHE A 115 15.91 15.35 -24.05
CA PHE A 115 14.75 14.81 -23.34
C PHE A 115 15.12 13.54 -22.57
N TRP A 116 14.19 13.03 -21.76
CA TRP A 116 14.34 11.75 -21.08
C TRP A 116 13.00 11.08 -20.86
N PHE A 117 12.99 9.75 -20.75
CA PHE A 117 11.82 8.97 -20.38
C PHE A 117 12.22 7.77 -19.51
N ARG A 118 11.26 7.22 -18.75
CA ARG A 118 11.40 5.95 -18.03
C ARG A 118 10.64 4.86 -18.79
N THR A 119 11.29 3.76 -19.11
CA THR A 119 10.62 2.58 -19.68
C THR A 119 9.73 1.92 -18.62
N LEU A 120 8.59 1.36 -19.03
CA LEU A 120 7.67 0.66 -18.13
C LEU A 120 8.34 -0.56 -17.43
N PRO A 121 7.99 -0.87 -16.17
CA PRO A 121 8.38 -2.12 -15.52
C PRO A 121 7.89 -3.36 -16.28
N SER A 122 8.64 -4.46 -16.17
CA SER A 122 8.26 -5.74 -16.80
C SER A 122 7.25 -6.52 -15.96
N GLY A 123 6.37 -7.26 -16.64
CA GLY A 123 5.37 -8.11 -16.00
C GLY A 123 4.09 -7.36 -15.65
N SER A 124 3.18 -8.03 -14.93
CA SER A 124 1.88 -7.47 -14.55
C SER A 124 1.76 -7.07 -13.08
N ASN A 125 2.71 -7.46 -12.23
CA ASN A 125 2.64 -7.26 -10.78
C ASN A 125 3.29 -5.94 -10.35
N TRP A 126 2.71 -4.82 -10.77
CA TRP A 126 3.07 -3.46 -10.34
C TRP A 126 1.89 -2.52 -10.59
N SER A 127 1.88 -1.35 -9.94
CA SER A 127 0.78 -0.38 -9.99
C SER A 127 1.04 0.75 -11.01
N PRO A 128 0.52 0.66 -12.25
CA PRO A 128 0.64 1.72 -13.25
C PRO A 128 -0.28 2.90 -12.97
N ARG A 129 0.18 4.10 -13.32
CA ARG A 129 -0.53 5.37 -13.13
C ARG A 129 -0.69 6.11 -14.45
N PHE A 130 -1.91 6.53 -14.76
CA PHE A 130 -2.27 7.19 -16.02
C PHE A 130 -2.95 8.53 -15.76
N ALA A 131 -2.75 9.49 -16.67
CA ALA A 131 -3.70 10.58 -16.87
C ALA A 131 -4.46 10.34 -18.18
N ILE A 132 -5.79 10.51 -18.14
CA ILE A 132 -6.71 10.23 -19.24
C ILE A 132 -7.61 11.46 -19.42
N PHE A 133 -7.69 11.97 -20.64
CA PHE A 133 -8.52 13.13 -21.00
C PHE A 133 -8.79 13.22 -22.49
N GLY A 134 -9.85 13.90 -22.90
CA GLY A 134 -10.13 14.29 -24.29
C GLY A 134 -10.34 15.80 -24.41
N ASP A 135 -10.62 16.25 -25.63
CA ASP A 135 -11.14 17.60 -25.93
C ASP A 135 -10.22 18.73 -25.47
N MET A 136 -8.93 18.58 -25.76
CA MET A 136 -7.94 19.63 -25.48
C MET A 136 -7.63 20.44 -26.73
N GLY A 137 -8.10 21.69 -26.75
CA GLY A 137 -7.89 22.63 -27.84
C GLY A 137 -6.55 23.36 -27.78
N ASN A 138 -6.16 24.02 -28.89
CA ASN A 138 -5.04 24.96 -28.91
C ASN A 138 -5.37 26.27 -28.16
N ILE A 139 -6.66 26.56 -28.01
CA ILE A 139 -7.22 27.66 -27.24
C ILE A 139 -7.93 27.08 -26.02
N ASN A 140 -7.76 27.70 -24.85
CA ASN A 140 -8.42 27.32 -23.59
C ASN A 140 -8.05 25.91 -23.07
N ALA A 141 -6.82 25.45 -23.31
CA ALA A 141 -6.26 24.21 -22.74
C ALA A 141 -6.03 24.31 -21.22
N GLN A 142 -7.10 24.31 -20.42
CA GLN A 142 -7.06 24.59 -18.98
C GLN A 142 -6.21 23.58 -18.20
N SER A 143 -6.27 22.29 -18.56
CA SER A 143 -5.52 21.25 -17.87
C SER A 143 -4.04 21.15 -18.26
N LEU A 144 -3.63 21.77 -19.37
CA LEU A 144 -2.28 21.63 -19.92
C LEU A 144 -1.15 22.03 -18.94
N PRO A 145 -1.21 23.18 -18.23
CA PRO A 145 -0.12 23.58 -17.33
C PRO A 145 0.11 22.59 -16.19
N ARG A 146 -0.97 21.98 -15.68
CA ARG A 146 -0.89 21.00 -14.60
C ARG A 146 -0.39 19.65 -15.09
N LEU A 147 -0.93 19.17 -16.21
CA LEU A 147 -0.45 17.94 -16.83
C LEU A 147 1.06 18.01 -17.13
N GLN A 148 1.53 19.17 -17.61
CA GLN A 148 2.95 19.43 -17.79
C GLN A 148 3.74 19.28 -16.49
N LYS A 149 3.32 20.00 -15.43
CA LYS A 149 3.99 19.96 -14.13
C LYS A 149 4.06 18.53 -13.58
N GLU A 150 2.92 17.85 -13.50
CA GLU A 150 2.81 16.54 -12.87
C GLU A 150 3.52 15.43 -13.65
N THR A 151 3.53 15.53 -14.98
CA THR A 151 4.33 14.65 -15.85
C THR A 151 5.81 14.80 -15.53
N GLN A 152 6.32 16.03 -15.43
CA GLN A 152 7.73 16.31 -15.12
C GLN A 152 8.11 15.93 -13.68
N GLU A 153 7.15 15.91 -12.76
CA GLU A 153 7.31 15.40 -11.40
C GLU A 153 7.26 13.85 -11.31
N GLY A 154 7.01 13.15 -12.42
CA GLY A 154 6.99 11.68 -12.48
C GLY A 154 5.71 11.05 -11.91
N MET A 155 4.59 11.78 -11.93
CA MET A 155 3.31 11.29 -11.41
C MET A 155 2.66 10.21 -12.29
N TYR A 156 2.98 10.19 -13.58
CA TYR A 156 2.35 9.30 -14.56
C TYR A 156 3.39 8.43 -15.27
N ASP A 157 2.99 7.19 -15.55
CA ASP A 157 3.76 6.25 -16.34
C ASP A 157 3.36 6.31 -17.83
N MET A 158 2.16 6.83 -18.12
CA MET A 158 1.61 7.00 -19.47
C MET A 158 0.46 8.03 -19.50
N ILE A 159 0.27 8.69 -20.64
CA ILE A 159 -0.87 9.58 -20.92
C ILE A 159 -1.75 8.97 -22.00
N ILE A 160 -3.07 9.09 -21.85
CA ILE A 160 -4.07 8.69 -22.85
C ILE A 160 -4.91 9.92 -23.23
N HIS A 161 -4.86 10.32 -24.50
CA HIS A 161 -5.66 11.41 -25.06
C HIS A 161 -6.78 10.87 -25.95
N VAL A 162 -8.03 11.11 -25.52
CA VAL A 162 -9.25 10.51 -26.06
C VAL A 162 -9.89 11.43 -27.12
N GLY A 163 -9.18 11.73 -28.20
CA GLY A 163 -9.71 12.47 -29.36
C GLY A 163 -9.89 13.99 -29.17
N ASP A 164 -10.23 14.66 -30.27
CA ASP A 164 -10.45 16.11 -30.41
C ASP A 164 -9.25 16.94 -29.92
N MET A 165 -8.13 16.69 -30.60
CA MET A 165 -6.86 17.35 -30.34
C MET A 165 -6.75 18.66 -31.13
N ALA A 166 -6.25 19.70 -30.47
CA ALA A 166 -6.06 21.05 -31.02
C ALA A 166 -7.34 21.82 -31.34
N TYR A 167 -8.48 21.14 -31.47
CA TYR A 167 -9.71 21.68 -32.06
C TYR A 167 -9.49 22.09 -33.52
N ASN A 168 -9.51 21.07 -34.39
CA ASN A 168 -9.12 21.00 -35.81
C ASN A 168 -7.62 21.18 -36.07
N MET A 169 -6.91 20.06 -36.22
CA MET A 169 -5.50 20.09 -36.62
C MET A 169 -5.25 20.64 -38.02
N ASP A 170 -6.22 20.57 -38.93
CA ASP A 170 -6.07 21.02 -40.32
C ASP A 170 -6.28 22.52 -40.51
N ASP A 171 -6.81 23.21 -39.50
CA ASP A 171 -7.10 24.64 -39.58
C ASP A 171 -5.83 25.47 -39.83
N ASP A 172 -6.05 26.54 -40.60
CA ASP A 172 -5.01 27.40 -41.15
C ASP A 172 -3.89 26.60 -41.85
N ASN A 173 -4.28 25.69 -42.74
CA ASN A 173 -3.39 24.82 -43.51
C ASN A 173 -2.41 24.04 -42.59
N ALA A 174 -2.97 23.43 -41.55
CA ALA A 174 -2.29 22.70 -40.48
C ALA A 174 -1.43 23.53 -39.49
N ARG A 175 -1.52 24.87 -39.48
CA ARG A 175 -0.77 25.71 -38.52
C ARG A 175 -1.26 25.53 -37.09
N VAL A 176 -2.57 25.32 -36.90
CA VAL A 176 -3.16 25.05 -35.57
C VAL A 176 -2.62 23.73 -35.01
N GLY A 177 -2.60 22.67 -35.81
CA GLY A 177 -1.99 21.40 -35.43
C GLY A 177 -0.48 21.50 -35.12
N ASP A 178 0.27 22.33 -35.88
CA ASP A 178 1.69 22.56 -35.59
C ASP A 178 1.90 23.29 -34.25
N GLU A 179 1.04 24.25 -33.91
CA GLU A 179 1.09 24.96 -32.64
C GLU A 179 0.76 24.07 -31.46
N PHE A 180 -0.34 23.31 -31.56
CA PHE A 180 -0.76 22.38 -30.53
C PHE A 180 0.31 21.33 -30.23
N MET A 181 0.93 20.74 -31.26
CA MET A 181 1.99 19.75 -31.04
C MET A 181 3.25 20.35 -30.38
N ARG A 182 3.55 21.64 -30.58
CA ARG A 182 4.60 22.34 -29.81
C ARG A 182 4.19 22.60 -28.37
N GLN A 183 2.91 22.91 -28.11
CA GLN A 183 2.39 23.04 -26.74
C GLN A 183 2.41 21.69 -25.99
N LEU A 184 2.28 20.58 -26.71
CA LEU A 184 2.21 19.24 -26.16
C LEU A 184 3.60 18.60 -25.88
N GLU A 185 4.62 18.97 -26.64
CA GLU A 185 6.01 18.45 -26.52
C GLU A 185 6.53 18.39 -25.06
N PRO A 186 6.31 19.41 -24.19
CA PRO A 186 6.75 19.36 -22.79
C PRO A 186 6.15 18.25 -21.92
N ILE A 187 5.10 17.57 -22.40
CA ILE A 187 4.50 16.37 -21.82
C ILE A 187 4.94 15.15 -22.63
N ALA A 188 4.64 15.16 -23.93
CA ALA A 188 4.70 13.98 -24.78
C ALA A 188 6.13 13.54 -25.12
N ALA A 189 7.15 14.37 -24.90
CA ALA A 189 8.55 13.97 -25.03
C ALA A 189 9.07 13.16 -23.82
N TYR A 190 8.35 13.15 -22.69
CA TYR A 190 8.83 12.56 -21.42
C TYR A 190 8.13 11.28 -21.00
N VAL A 191 6.88 11.08 -21.44
CA VAL A 191 6.06 9.91 -21.13
C VAL A 191 5.36 9.41 -22.39
N PRO A 192 5.15 8.08 -22.54
CA PRO A 192 4.35 7.55 -23.64
C PRO A 192 2.99 8.23 -23.73
N TYR A 193 2.69 8.80 -24.90
CA TYR A 193 1.48 9.57 -25.18
C TYR A 193 0.61 8.84 -26.20
N MET A 194 -0.40 8.14 -25.69
CA MET A 194 -1.29 7.27 -26.48
C MET A 194 -2.56 8.02 -26.84
N VAL A 195 -3.05 7.88 -28.09
CA VAL A 195 -4.16 8.69 -28.62
C VAL A 195 -5.22 7.85 -29.34
N CYS A 196 -6.47 8.29 -29.36
CA CYS A 196 -7.48 7.87 -30.34
C CYS A 196 -7.99 9.09 -31.13
N PRO A 197 -8.59 8.91 -32.33
CA PRO A 197 -9.12 10.04 -33.10
C PRO A 197 -10.54 10.43 -32.66
N GLY A 198 -10.85 11.73 -32.69
CA GLY A 198 -12.18 12.33 -32.57
C GLY A 198 -12.65 13.00 -33.87
N ASN A 199 -13.83 13.63 -33.84
CA ASN A 199 -14.42 14.23 -35.05
C ASN A 199 -13.62 15.41 -35.59
N HIS A 200 -12.90 16.14 -34.75
CA HIS A 200 -12.04 17.24 -35.19
C HIS A 200 -10.78 16.77 -35.93
N GLU A 201 -10.48 15.47 -35.92
CA GLU A 201 -9.38 14.90 -36.72
C GLU A 201 -9.80 14.49 -38.13
N GLN A 202 -11.08 14.44 -38.49
CA GLN A 202 -11.59 13.72 -39.68
C GLN A 202 -11.09 14.25 -41.03
N LYS A 203 -10.72 15.52 -41.11
CA LYS A 203 -10.46 16.22 -42.38
C LYS A 203 -9.38 15.53 -43.22
N TYR A 204 -9.63 15.52 -44.53
CA TYR A 204 -8.78 14.89 -45.53
C TYR A 204 -8.48 13.40 -45.23
N ASN A 205 -9.49 12.67 -44.74
CA ASN A 205 -9.36 11.27 -44.31
C ASN A 205 -8.34 11.09 -43.17
N PHE A 206 -8.52 11.90 -42.12
CA PHE A 206 -7.69 11.88 -40.90
C PHE A 206 -6.20 12.14 -41.15
N SER A 207 -5.86 12.90 -42.20
CA SER A 207 -4.47 12.98 -42.67
C SER A 207 -3.50 13.57 -41.65
N ASN A 208 -3.92 14.59 -40.89
CA ASN A 208 -3.09 15.18 -39.84
C ASN A 208 -2.85 14.19 -38.70
N TYR A 209 -3.89 13.52 -38.21
CA TYR A 209 -3.79 12.50 -37.15
C TYR A 209 -2.86 11.34 -37.57
N LYS A 210 -3.13 10.71 -38.72
CA LYS A 210 -2.34 9.60 -39.26
C LYS A 210 -0.89 9.97 -39.50
N ALA A 211 -0.65 11.22 -39.93
CA ALA A 211 0.70 11.69 -40.21
C ALA A 211 1.48 11.98 -38.93
N ARG A 212 0.84 12.49 -37.86
CA ARG A 212 1.53 12.96 -36.66
C ARG A 212 1.74 11.88 -35.61
N PHE A 213 0.80 10.95 -35.43
CA PHE A 213 0.88 9.95 -34.36
C PHE A 213 1.33 8.57 -34.84
N SER A 214 2.03 7.84 -33.97
CA SER A 214 2.66 6.54 -34.27
C SER A 214 2.25 5.47 -33.25
N MET A 215 0.99 5.06 -33.28
CA MET A 215 0.45 4.06 -32.35
C MET A 215 0.80 2.62 -32.80
N PRO A 216 0.72 1.62 -31.91
CA PRO A 216 0.97 0.22 -32.24
C PRO A 216 0.13 -0.33 -33.40
N GLY A 217 0.67 -1.32 -34.09
CA GLY A 217 -0.06 -2.08 -35.12
C GLY A 217 0.00 -1.45 -36.52
N ASN A 218 -0.85 -1.97 -37.42
CA ASN A 218 -0.84 -1.65 -38.85
C ASN A 218 -2.12 -0.92 -39.32
N SER A 219 -2.80 -0.22 -38.41
CA SER A 219 -4.09 0.46 -38.63
C SER A 219 -3.96 1.95 -38.92
N GLU A 220 -2.75 2.44 -39.25
CA GLU A 220 -2.45 3.88 -39.35
C GLU A 220 -2.80 4.64 -38.07
N SER A 221 -2.57 4.01 -36.91
CA SER A 221 -2.92 4.52 -35.57
C SER A 221 -4.42 4.61 -35.25
N MET A 222 -5.33 4.20 -36.15
CA MET A 222 -6.76 4.40 -35.97
C MET A 222 -7.42 3.50 -34.91
N PHE A 223 -6.86 2.32 -34.66
CA PHE A 223 -7.28 1.39 -33.61
C PHE A 223 -6.16 0.40 -33.28
N TYR A 224 -5.96 0.09 -32.01
CA TYR A 224 -4.82 -0.71 -31.55
C TYR A 224 -5.00 -1.13 -30.08
N SER A 225 -4.21 -2.09 -29.63
CA SER A 225 -4.20 -2.55 -28.23
C SER A 225 -2.77 -2.60 -27.69
N PHE A 226 -2.64 -2.54 -26.37
CA PHE A 226 -1.37 -2.64 -25.67
C PHE A 226 -1.56 -3.02 -24.19
N ASP A 227 -0.50 -3.51 -23.57
CA ASP A 227 -0.51 -3.98 -22.18
C ASP A 227 0.34 -3.12 -21.26
N VAL A 228 -0.19 -2.78 -20.08
CA VAL A 228 0.55 -2.07 -19.02
C VAL A 228 0.16 -2.61 -17.64
N GLY A 229 1.13 -3.20 -16.92
CA GLY A 229 0.87 -3.74 -15.58
C GLY A 229 -0.27 -4.78 -15.59
N PRO A 230 -1.27 -4.70 -14.70
CA PRO A 230 -2.40 -5.63 -14.67
C PRO A 230 -3.51 -5.29 -15.69
N ILE A 231 -3.28 -4.35 -16.62
CA ILE A 231 -4.31 -3.79 -17.49
C ILE A 231 -3.98 -4.06 -18.97
N HIS A 232 -5.00 -4.51 -19.71
CA HIS A 232 -5.02 -4.58 -21.16
C HIS A 232 -5.88 -3.43 -21.72
N PHE A 233 -5.31 -2.62 -22.62
CA PHE A 233 -5.97 -1.46 -23.21
C PHE A 233 -6.34 -1.69 -24.67
N LEU A 234 -7.53 -1.25 -25.07
CA LEU A 234 -7.98 -1.14 -26.45
C LEU A 234 -8.33 0.30 -26.81
N SER A 235 -7.72 0.81 -27.88
CA SER A 235 -8.07 2.08 -28.54
C SER A 235 -8.90 1.81 -29.78
N ILE A 236 -10.01 2.52 -29.94
CA ILE A 236 -10.89 2.41 -31.12
C ILE A 236 -11.18 3.77 -31.76
N SER A 237 -11.43 3.78 -33.06
CA SER A 237 -12.01 4.94 -33.74
C SER A 237 -13.53 4.84 -33.73
N THR A 238 -14.19 5.69 -32.95
CA THR A 238 -15.65 5.87 -32.99
C THR A 238 -16.08 6.55 -34.29
N GLU A 239 -15.18 7.33 -34.90
CA GLU A 239 -15.48 8.16 -36.07
C GLU A 239 -15.78 7.34 -37.34
N PHE A 240 -15.36 6.08 -37.42
CA PHE A 240 -15.73 5.20 -38.53
C PHE A 240 -17.25 4.99 -38.65
N TYR A 241 -18.00 5.07 -37.55
CA TYR A 241 -19.46 4.94 -37.58
C TYR A 241 -20.16 6.20 -38.13
N TYR A 242 -19.50 7.36 -38.07
CA TYR A 242 -20.08 8.66 -38.40
C TYR A 242 -19.59 9.21 -39.75
N PHE A 243 -18.38 8.85 -40.21
CA PHE A 243 -17.81 9.27 -41.49
C PHE A 243 -17.71 8.14 -42.52
N LEU A 244 -18.87 7.52 -42.83
CA LEU A 244 -18.97 6.41 -43.81
C LEU A 244 -18.53 6.79 -45.23
N ASN A 245 -18.45 8.09 -45.54
CA ASN A 245 -17.92 8.60 -46.81
C ASN A 245 -16.46 8.18 -47.07
N TYR A 246 -15.69 7.86 -46.03
CA TYR A 246 -14.33 7.33 -46.16
C TYR A 246 -14.27 5.80 -46.36
N GLY A 247 -15.42 5.10 -46.22
CA GLY A 247 -15.59 3.70 -46.59
C GLY A 247 -16.02 2.79 -45.43
N ILE A 248 -17.10 2.05 -45.65
CA ILE A 248 -17.69 1.12 -44.66
C ILE A 248 -16.77 -0.04 -44.25
N LYS A 249 -15.77 -0.39 -45.08
CA LYS A 249 -14.81 -1.46 -44.77
C LYS A 249 -14.03 -1.20 -43.48
N MET A 250 -13.83 0.07 -43.12
CA MET A 250 -13.12 0.44 -41.89
C MET A 250 -13.91 0.00 -40.64
N VAL A 251 -15.24 0.19 -40.64
CA VAL A 251 -16.14 -0.28 -39.57
C VAL A 251 -16.05 -1.79 -39.43
N SER A 252 -16.19 -2.54 -40.53
CA SER A 252 -16.15 -4.01 -40.46
C SER A 252 -14.79 -4.55 -40.03
N ASN A 253 -13.69 -3.93 -40.48
CA ASN A 253 -12.33 -4.34 -40.13
C ASN A 253 -12.03 -4.10 -38.65
N GLN A 254 -12.37 -2.91 -38.14
CA GLN A 254 -12.20 -2.60 -36.72
C GLN A 254 -13.08 -3.49 -35.84
N TYR A 255 -14.35 -3.71 -36.21
CA TYR A 255 -15.26 -4.56 -35.45
C TYR A 255 -14.73 -6.00 -35.30
N GLN A 256 -14.24 -6.58 -36.42
CA GLN A 256 -13.66 -7.92 -36.37
C GLN A 256 -12.37 -7.95 -35.53
N TRP A 257 -11.52 -6.92 -35.67
CA TRP A 257 -10.31 -6.79 -34.86
C TRP A 257 -10.60 -6.70 -33.35
N ILE A 258 -11.57 -5.88 -32.94
CA ILE A 258 -11.99 -5.76 -31.53
C ILE A 258 -12.39 -7.13 -30.98
N ILE A 259 -13.19 -7.90 -31.72
CA ILE A 259 -13.61 -9.24 -31.28
C ILE A 259 -12.41 -10.17 -31.11
N ASP A 260 -11.46 -10.15 -32.04
CA ASP A 260 -10.32 -11.06 -31.99
C ASP A 260 -9.33 -10.69 -30.88
N ASP A 261 -9.14 -9.39 -30.64
CA ASP A 261 -8.33 -8.87 -29.55
C ASP A 261 -8.96 -9.17 -28.17
N LEU A 262 -10.26 -8.92 -28.00
CA LEU A 262 -10.98 -9.24 -26.76
C LEU A 262 -11.04 -10.75 -26.48
N LYS A 263 -11.12 -11.60 -27.51
CA LYS A 263 -11.00 -13.05 -27.35
C LYS A 263 -9.63 -13.46 -26.83
N GLU A 264 -8.56 -12.84 -27.33
CA GLU A 264 -7.20 -13.08 -26.86
C GLU A 264 -7.06 -12.60 -25.41
N ALA A 265 -7.45 -11.36 -25.11
CA ALA A 265 -7.36 -10.78 -23.78
C ALA A 265 -8.12 -11.59 -22.72
N ASN A 266 -9.28 -12.16 -23.09
CA ASN A 266 -10.10 -13.00 -22.21
C ASN A 266 -9.63 -14.45 -22.05
N ARG A 267 -8.54 -14.87 -22.71
CA ARG A 267 -8.00 -16.21 -22.42
C ARG A 267 -7.62 -16.33 -20.94
N PRO A 268 -7.89 -17.47 -20.28
CA PRO A 268 -7.61 -17.63 -18.85
C PRO A 268 -6.17 -17.26 -18.45
N GLU A 269 -5.18 -17.60 -19.28
CA GLU A 269 -3.77 -17.27 -19.07
C GLU A 269 -3.45 -15.77 -19.17
N ASN A 270 -4.22 -15.02 -19.96
CA ASN A 270 -4.05 -13.58 -20.14
C ASN A 270 -4.79 -12.83 -19.03
N ARG A 271 -6.05 -13.18 -18.73
CA ARG A 271 -6.80 -12.62 -17.58
C ARG A 271 -6.09 -12.88 -16.24
N ALA A 272 -5.44 -14.03 -16.07
CA ALA A 272 -4.67 -14.30 -14.85
C ALA A 272 -3.48 -13.33 -14.65
N GLN A 273 -2.92 -12.80 -15.74
CA GLN A 273 -1.87 -11.78 -15.68
C GLN A 273 -2.44 -10.37 -15.69
N ARG A 274 -3.50 -10.15 -16.47
CA ARG A 274 -4.11 -8.84 -16.74
C ARG A 274 -5.63 -8.97 -16.60
N PRO A 275 -6.12 -8.94 -15.36
CA PRO A 275 -7.54 -9.15 -15.12
C PRO A 275 -8.37 -7.96 -15.56
N TRP A 276 -7.78 -6.79 -15.85
CA TRP A 276 -8.51 -5.60 -16.26
C TRP A 276 -8.43 -5.38 -17.77
N ILE A 277 -9.58 -5.21 -18.42
CA ILE A 277 -9.72 -4.77 -19.81
C ILE A 277 -10.35 -3.39 -19.85
N VAL A 278 -9.63 -2.43 -20.41
CA VAL A 278 -10.04 -1.03 -20.53
C VAL A 278 -10.13 -0.67 -22.00
N ILE A 279 -11.27 -0.13 -22.44
CA ILE A 279 -11.43 0.42 -23.78
C ILE A 279 -11.49 1.95 -23.73
N PHE A 280 -10.96 2.62 -24.75
CA PHE A 280 -11.17 4.05 -24.94
C PHE A 280 -11.44 4.40 -26.41
N GLY A 281 -12.35 5.35 -26.61
CA GLY A 281 -12.74 5.90 -27.90
C GLY A 281 -13.38 7.26 -27.68
N HIS A 282 -13.52 8.07 -28.73
CA HIS A 282 -13.91 9.47 -28.54
C HIS A 282 -15.40 9.64 -28.21
N ARG A 283 -16.31 9.22 -29.11
CA ARG A 283 -17.76 9.44 -28.93
C ARG A 283 -18.40 8.47 -27.93
N PRO A 284 -19.10 8.96 -26.89
CA PRO A 284 -19.64 8.12 -25.83
C PRO A 284 -20.87 7.31 -26.27
N MET A 285 -21.11 6.20 -25.56
CA MET A 285 -22.34 5.42 -25.72
C MET A 285 -23.53 6.04 -24.95
N TYR A 286 -23.24 6.76 -23.86
CA TYR A 286 -24.19 7.36 -22.94
C TYR A 286 -23.69 8.73 -22.49
N CYS A 287 -24.58 9.70 -22.31
CA CYS A 287 -24.31 11.03 -21.75
C CYS A 287 -25.57 11.62 -21.11
N SER A 288 -25.41 12.71 -20.35
CA SER A 288 -26.52 13.46 -19.74
C SER A 288 -26.51 14.97 -20.04
N THR A 289 -25.76 15.39 -21.06
CA THR A 289 -25.63 16.76 -21.57
C THR A 289 -26.87 17.22 -22.35
N ASP A 290 -27.05 18.55 -22.47
CA ASP A 290 -28.21 19.22 -23.10
C ASP A 290 -27.87 19.96 -24.41
N ASP A 291 -26.98 19.40 -25.21
CA ASP A 291 -26.53 19.99 -26.47
C ASP A 291 -27.26 19.44 -27.72
N LYS A 292 -28.03 18.34 -27.54
CA LYS A 292 -28.79 17.60 -28.57
C LYS A 292 -27.91 16.93 -29.62
N ASP A 293 -26.70 16.58 -29.23
CA ASP A 293 -25.71 15.93 -30.05
C ASP A 293 -26.00 14.41 -30.24
N ASP A 294 -24.97 13.64 -30.61
CA ASP A 294 -25.05 12.23 -30.94
C ASP A 294 -25.43 11.33 -29.75
N CYS A 295 -25.00 11.63 -28.51
CA CYS A 295 -25.24 10.77 -27.35
C CYS A 295 -26.52 11.06 -26.57
N THR A 296 -27.16 12.23 -26.82
CA THR A 296 -28.49 12.55 -26.27
C THR A 296 -29.60 11.60 -26.75
N ARG A 297 -29.34 10.77 -27.77
CA ARG A 297 -30.28 9.75 -28.27
C ARG A 297 -29.91 8.38 -27.73
N ASN A 298 -30.93 7.60 -27.31
CA ASN A 298 -30.76 6.20 -26.91
C ASN A 298 -30.29 5.25 -28.04
N THR A 299 -29.82 5.75 -29.18
CA THR A 299 -29.51 5.01 -30.40
C THR A 299 -28.18 5.45 -31.03
N THR A 300 -27.19 5.81 -30.21
CA THR A 300 -25.82 6.12 -30.65
C THR A 300 -25.26 5.01 -31.54
N TYR A 301 -24.63 5.38 -32.67
CA TYR A 301 -24.12 4.39 -33.63
C TYR A 301 -22.99 3.54 -33.05
N THR A 302 -22.15 4.09 -32.17
CA THR A 302 -21.13 3.32 -31.44
C THR A 302 -21.76 2.21 -30.58
N ARG A 303 -22.93 2.47 -29.98
CA ARG A 303 -23.65 1.53 -29.10
C ARG A 303 -24.40 0.47 -29.92
N ILE A 304 -25.32 0.90 -30.78
CA ILE A 304 -26.26 0.01 -31.50
C ILE A 304 -25.80 -0.42 -32.90
N GLY A 305 -24.75 0.20 -33.44
CA GLY A 305 -24.25 -0.05 -34.77
C GLY A 305 -24.91 0.80 -35.86
N LEU A 306 -24.64 0.45 -37.11
CA LEU A 306 -25.15 1.17 -38.29
C LEU A 306 -26.67 1.02 -38.44
N PRO A 307 -27.38 2.08 -38.88
CA PRO A 307 -28.84 2.09 -38.99
C PRO A 307 -29.39 1.00 -39.93
N LEU A 308 -30.68 0.66 -39.76
CA LEU A 308 -31.46 -0.37 -40.49
C LEU A 308 -31.14 -1.83 -40.17
N MET A 309 -29.90 -2.18 -39.77
CA MET A 309 -29.49 -3.56 -39.48
C MET A 309 -28.94 -3.78 -38.06
N ASN A 310 -28.70 -2.70 -37.28
CA ASN A 310 -27.98 -2.73 -36.00
C ASN A 310 -26.67 -3.54 -36.09
N ALA A 311 -26.00 -3.43 -37.24
CA ALA A 311 -24.79 -4.17 -37.53
C ALA A 311 -23.59 -3.45 -36.91
N PHE A 312 -22.65 -4.23 -36.37
CA PHE A 312 -21.41 -3.75 -35.76
C PHE A 312 -21.57 -2.95 -34.45
N GLY A 313 -22.69 -3.06 -33.73
CA GLY A 313 -22.85 -2.42 -32.42
C GLY A 313 -21.86 -2.98 -31.37
N LEU A 314 -21.22 -2.10 -30.61
CA LEU A 314 -20.13 -2.48 -29.69
C LEU A 314 -20.61 -2.79 -28.27
N GLU A 315 -21.72 -2.22 -27.80
CA GLU A 315 -22.17 -2.36 -26.40
C GLU A 315 -22.31 -3.82 -25.96
N LYS A 316 -22.94 -4.65 -26.81
CA LYS A 316 -23.06 -6.08 -26.54
C LYS A 316 -21.70 -6.79 -26.55
N VAL A 317 -20.78 -6.37 -27.41
CA VAL A 317 -19.43 -6.95 -27.47
C VAL A 317 -18.67 -6.65 -26.18
N LEU A 318 -18.74 -5.42 -25.68
CA LEU A 318 -18.10 -5.04 -24.41
C LEU A 318 -18.63 -5.89 -23.25
N LEU A 319 -19.94 -6.13 -23.19
CA LEU A 319 -20.54 -7.00 -22.17
C LEU A 319 -20.13 -8.47 -22.34
N ASP A 320 -20.24 -9.03 -23.54
CA ASP A 320 -19.98 -10.47 -23.81
C ASP A 320 -18.53 -10.87 -23.50
N TYR A 321 -17.59 -9.92 -23.62
CA TYR A 321 -16.17 -10.10 -23.35
C TYR A 321 -15.72 -9.46 -22.02
N ASN A 322 -16.65 -9.17 -21.11
CA ASN A 322 -16.39 -8.65 -19.76
C ASN A 322 -15.42 -7.45 -19.75
N VAL A 323 -15.61 -6.47 -20.63
CA VAL A 323 -14.83 -5.22 -20.55
C VAL A 323 -15.21 -4.48 -19.28
N ASP A 324 -14.21 -4.07 -18.51
CA ASP A 324 -14.40 -3.55 -17.15
C ASP A 324 -14.69 -2.03 -17.20
N LEU A 325 -13.81 -1.27 -17.88
CA LEU A 325 -13.92 0.18 -18.02
C LEU A 325 -13.98 0.63 -19.48
N ALA A 326 -14.74 1.70 -19.74
CA ALA A 326 -14.81 2.36 -21.02
C ALA A 326 -14.70 3.88 -20.89
N PHE A 327 -13.61 4.46 -21.42
CA PHE A 327 -13.36 5.90 -21.42
C PHE A 327 -13.82 6.55 -22.74
N TRP A 328 -14.48 7.69 -22.58
CA TRP A 328 -15.04 8.52 -23.64
C TRP A 328 -14.69 10.00 -23.42
N ALA A 329 -14.98 10.79 -24.43
CA ALA A 329 -14.73 12.23 -24.51
C ALA A 329 -15.94 12.85 -25.26
N HIS A 330 -15.72 13.84 -26.12
CA HIS A 330 -16.71 14.48 -27.00
C HIS A 330 -17.66 15.43 -26.27
N GLU A 331 -18.17 15.00 -25.12
CA GLU A 331 -18.87 15.86 -24.19
C GLU A 331 -17.86 16.59 -23.32
N HIS A 332 -17.96 17.92 -23.25
CA HIS A 332 -17.06 18.77 -22.50
C HIS A 332 -17.34 18.81 -21.01
N ASP A 333 -17.34 17.63 -20.40
CA ASP A 333 -17.57 17.43 -18.99
C ASP A 333 -16.83 16.19 -18.44
N TYR A 334 -16.97 15.98 -17.14
CA TYR A 334 -16.71 14.70 -16.52
C TYR A 334 -18.02 14.06 -16.09
N GLU A 335 -18.30 12.86 -16.60
CA GLU A 335 -19.45 12.08 -16.19
C GLU A 335 -19.06 10.61 -15.99
N ARG A 336 -19.39 10.09 -14.81
CA ARG A 336 -19.22 8.70 -14.45
C ARG A 336 -20.58 8.04 -14.24
N PHE A 337 -20.79 6.95 -14.97
CA PHE A 337 -21.99 6.15 -14.87
C PHE A 337 -21.85 5.05 -13.81
N TRP A 338 -22.98 4.54 -13.34
CA TRP A 338 -22.99 3.19 -12.76
C TRP A 338 -22.57 2.16 -13.83
N PRO A 339 -22.27 0.90 -13.50
CA PRO A 339 -22.18 -0.15 -14.51
C PRO A 339 -23.45 -0.19 -15.37
N LEU A 340 -23.33 -0.17 -16.70
CA LEU A 340 -24.48 -0.07 -17.59
C LEU A 340 -24.51 -1.17 -18.66
N TYR A 341 -25.74 -1.55 -19.02
CA TYR A 341 -26.04 -2.21 -20.28
C TYR A 341 -27.47 -1.85 -20.69
N ASP A 342 -27.63 -1.32 -21.91
CA ASP A 342 -28.90 -0.89 -22.48
C ASP A 342 -29.69 0.08 -21.59
N TYR A 343 -28.99 1.11 -21.07
CA TYR A 343 -29.53 2.10 -20.13
C TYR A 343 -30.06 1.50 -18.81
N GLN A 344 -29.73 0.24 -18.51
CA GLN A 344 -30.04 -0.40 -17.24
C GLN A 344 -28.80 -0.50 -16.37
N VAL A 345 -28.95 -0.15 -15.09
CA VAL A 345 -27.89 -0.27 -14.09
C VAL A 345 -27.60 -1.75 -13.80
N ARG A 346 -26.34 -2.15 -13.93
CA ARG A 346 -25.80 -3.51 -13.78
C ARG A 346 -24.82 -3.62 -12.62
N ASN A 347 -25.17 -3.00 -11.49
CA ASN A 347 -24.37 -3.02 -10.27
C ASN A 347 -24.01 -4.45 -9.83
N GLY A 348 -22.87 -4.59 -9.17
CA GLY A 348 -22.52 -5.81 -8.43
C GLY A 348 -23.49 -6.04 -7.26
N SER A 349 -23.58 -5.06 -6.34
CA SER A 349 -24.58 -5.00 -5.27
C SER A 349 -25.13 -3.57 -5.07
N THR A 350 -26.15 -3.40 -4.24
CA THR A 350 -26.71 -2.07 -3.91
C THR A 350 -25.74 -1.20 -3.11
N SER A 351 -25.00 -1.79 -2.16
CA SER A 351 -24.04 -1.09 -1.31
C SER A 351 -22.68 -0.88 -1.98
N GLU A 352 -22.32 -1.73 -2.94
CA GLU A 352 -21.03 -1.73 -3.62
C GLU A 352 -21.24 -1.95 -5.12
N PRO A 353 -21.66 -0.90 -5.82
CA PRO A 353 -22.09 -1.02 -7.21
C PRO A 353 -20.97 -1.39 -8.18
N TYR A 354 -19.73 -1.02 -7.85
CA TYR A 354 -18.55 -1.26 -8.68
C TYR A 354 -17.68 -2.45 -8.26
N VAL A 355 -18.23 -3.31 -7.41
CA VAL A 355 -17.54 -4.52 -6.97
C VAL A 355 -18.17 -5.70 -7.70
N ASN A 356 -17.44 -6.35 -8.60
CA ASN A 356 -17.97 -7.29 -9.59
C ASN A 356 -19.17 -6.73 -10.39
N PRO A 357 -18.98 -5.60 -11.09
CA PRO A 357 -20.04 -5.06 -11.90
C PRO A 357 -20.46 -6.07 -12.99
N LYS A 358 -21.76 -6.13 -13.27
CA LYS A 358 -22.33 -7.05 -14.28
C LYS A 358 -22.40 -6.43 -15.67
N GLY A 359 -21.67 -5.34 -15.87
CA GLY A 359 -21.55 -4.61 -17.13
C GLY A 359 -20.42 -3.59 -17.04
N PRO A 360 -19.94 -3.06 -18.17
CA PRO A 360 -18.85 -2.09 -18.17
C PRO A 360 -19.24 -0.80 -17.45
N VAL A 361 -18.27 -0.15 -16.81
CA VAL A 361 -18.40 1.21 -16.29
C VAL A 361 -17.96 2.19 -17.36
N HIS A 362 -18.84 3.14 -17.69
CA HIS A 362 -18.56 4.17 -18.68
C HIS A 362 -18.13 5.47 -17.98
N ILE A 363 -17.14 6.15 -18.53
CA ILE A 363 -16.63 7.44 -18.02
C ILE A 363 -16.39 8.38 -19.21
N ILE A 364 -16.97 9.57 -19.15
CA ILE A 364 -16.67 10.71 -20.01
C ILE A 364 -15.60 11.55 -19.30
N THR A 365 -14.54 11.92 -20.03
CA THR A 365 -13.43 12.74 -19.52
C THR A 365 -13.00 13.83 -20.51
N GLY A 366 -13.97 14.55 -21.09
CA GLY A 366 -13.77 15.61 -22.09
C GLY A 366 -13.56 17.01 -21.51
N SER A 367 -13.22 17.12 -20.22
CA SER A 367 -13.13 18.41 -19.51
C SER A 367 -11.74 19.08 -19.56
N ALA A 368 -10.83 18.69 -20.46
CA ALA A 368 -9.44 19.22 -20.44
C ALA A 368 -9.35 20.70 -20.90
N GLY A 369 -10.30 21.11 -21.72
CA GLY A 369 -10.52 22.50 -22.12
C GLY A 369 -10.22 22.78 -23.59
N CYS A 370 -11.20 23.39 -24.25
CA CYS A 370 -11.17 23.76 -25.66
C CYS A 370 -11.87 25.11 -25.89
N GLU A 371 -11.87 25.61 -27.14
CA GLU A 371 -12.52 26.87 -27.48
C GLU A 371 -14.05 26.85 -27.33
N GLU A 372 -14.67 25.67 -27.36
CA GLU A 372 -16.12 25.48 -27.23
C GLU A 372 -16.61 25.50 -25.77
N ARG A 373 -15.71 25.41 -24.79
CA ARG A 373 -15.99 25.44 -23.33
C ARG A 373 -16.77 24.19 -22.89
N HIS A 374 -17.62 24.29 -21.86
CA HIS A 374 -18.33 23.14 -21.26
C HIS A 374 -19.74 22.94 -21.84
N ASP A 375 -20.18 21.69 -21.87
CA ASP A 375 -21.54 21.32 -22.23
C ASP A 375 -22.45 21.26 -20.99
N PRO A 376 -23.59 21.98 -20.99
CA PRO A 376 -24.44 22.03 -19.81
C PRO A 376 -25.20 20.71 -19.60
N PHE A 377 -25.28 20.26 -18.35
CA PHE A 377 -26.06 19.08 -17.99
C PHE A 377 -27.58 19.30 -18.03
N GLN A 378 -28.32 18.25 -18.42
CA GLN A 378 -29.75 18.11 -18.13
C GLN A 378 -30.00 17.74 -16.65
N ARG A 379 -31.29 17.55 -16.29
CA ARG A 379 -31.67 16.94 -15.01
C ARG A 379 -30.97 15.58 -14.86
N GLN A 380 -30.35 15.35 -13.69
CA GLN A 380 -29.57 14.14 -13.43
C GLN A 380 -30.40 12.87 -13.67
N PRO A 381 -29.99 12.00 -14.60
CA PRO A 381 -30.66 10.72 -14.82
C PRO A 381 -30.17 9.69 -13.79
N GLU A 382 -30.98 8.66 -13.52
CA GLU A 382 -30.68 7.62 -12.50
C GLU A 382 -29.43 6.79 -12.82
N ILE A 383 -29.00 6.77 -14.09
CA ILE A 383 -27.84 6.02 -14.58
C ILE A 383 -26.49 6.67 -14.23
N THR A 384 -26.49 7.94 -13.84
CA THR A 384 -25.27 8.73 -13.55
C THR A 384 -24.92 8.65 -12.08
N ALA A 385 -23.71 8.20 -11.79
CA ALA A 385 -23.20 8.12 -10.41
C ALA A 385 -22.58 9.44 -9.95
N PHE A 386 -21.85 10.12 -10.83
CA PHE A 386 -21.22 11.40 -10.54
C PHE A 386 -21.02 12.20 -11.83
N ARG A 387 -21.13 13.53 -11.75
CA ARG A 387 -20.88 14.42 -12.89
C ARG A 387 -20.36 15.78 -12.45
N SER A 388 -19.56 16.44 -13.29
CA SER A 388 -18.92 17.72 -13.02
C SER A 388 -18.65 18.52 -14.29
N LEU A 389 -18.84 19.84 -14.21
CA LEU A 389 -18.46 20.82 -15.25
C LEU A 389 -17.17 21.57 -14.88
N ASP A 390 -16.39 21.04 -13.94
CA ASP A 390 -15.07 21.60 -13.65
C ASP A 390 -14.11 21.20 -14.78
N TYR A 391 -13.27 22.13 -15.24
CA TYR A 391 -12.13 21.75 -16.08
C TYR A 391 -11.21 20.80 -15.30
N GLY A 392 -10.64 19.82 -16.01
CA GLY A 392 -9.87 18.78 -15.37
C GLY A 392 -9.66 17.54 -16.24
N TYR A 393 -9.11 16.50 -15.62
CA TYR A 393 -8.80 15.23 -16.25
C TYR A 393 -8.90 14.06 -15.26
N THR A 394 -9.01 12.85 -15.81
CA THR A 394 -9.10 11.62 -15.02
C THR A 394 -7.70 11.06 -14.73
N ARG A 395 -7.50 10.51 -13.53
CA ARG A 395 -6.38 9.63 -13.19
C ARG A 395 -6.87 8.21 -13.00
N LEU A 396 -6.13 7.25 -13.53
CA LEU A 396 -6.35 5.82 -13.31
C LEU A 396 -5.10 5.22 -12.65
N ILE A 397 -5.31 4.42 -11.60
CA ILE A 397 -4.25 3.71 -10.88
C ILE A 397 -4.61 2.22 -10.83
N GLY A 398 -3.76 1.38 -11.42
CA GLY A 398 -3.95 -0.06 -11.49
C GLY A 398 -3.31 -0.81 -10.33
N HIS A 399 -3.83 -0.67 -9.11
CA HIS A 399 -3.19 -1.18 -7.88
C HIS A 399 -2.70 -2.63 -7.97
N ASN A 400 -3.57 -3.53 -8.42
CA ASN A 400 -3.24 -4.95 -8.61
C ASN A 400 -4.35 -5.64 -9.42
N GLY A 401 -4.31 -6.97 -9.49
CA GLY A 401 -5.31 -7.77 -10.20
C GLY A 401 -6.72 -7.81 -9.58
N THR A 402 -6.96 -7.09 -8.50
CA THR A 402 -8.25 -7.04 -7.80
C THR A 402 -8.78 -5.62 -7.62
N HIS A 403 -7.96 -4.57 -7.77
CA HIS A 403 -8.39 -3.19 -7.54
C HIS A 403 -7.89 -2.23 -8.63
N LEU A 404 -8.80 -1.41 -9.18
CA LEU A 404 -8.49 -0.16 -9.88
C LEU A 404 -8.94 1.03 -9.02
N GLU A 405 -8.22 2.15 -9.08
CA GLU A 405 -8.66 3.42 -8.52
C GLU A 405 -8.77 4.47 -9.62
N ILE A 406 -9.85 5.24 -9.58
CA ILE A 406 -10.11 6.33 -10.50
C ILE A 406 -10.35 7.62 -9.72
N GLU A 407 -9.63 8.67 -10.11
CA GLU A 407 -9.79 10.01 -9.57
C GLU A 407 -10.16 11.00 -10.68
N GLN A 408 -11.15 11.87 -10.45
CA GLN A 408 -11.31 13.07 -11.26
C GLN A 408 -10.64 14.25 -10.58
N VAL A 409 -9.72 14.87 -11.30
CA VAL A 409 -8.97 16.03 -10.86
C VAL A 409 -9.66 17.29 -11.35
N SER A 410 -9.91 18.25 -10.46
CA SER A 410 -10.41 19.59 -10.81
C SER A 410 -9.27 20.61 -10.89
N ASP A 411 -9.24 21.36 -11.97
CA ASP A 411 -8.36 22.53 -12.14
C ASP A 411 -9.04 23.82 -11.67
N ASP A 412 -10.37 23.86 -11.63
CA ASP A 412 -11.13 25.00 -11.11
C ASP A 412 -11.07 25.12 -9.57
N LYS A 413 -11.03 23.99 -8.85
CA LYS A 413 -11.10 23.95 -7.37
C LYS A 413 -9.75 23.75 -6.69
N VAL A 414 -8.75 24.56 -7.06
CA VAL A 414 -7.40 24.54 -6.46
C VAL A 414 -6.89 23.10 -6.25
N HIS A 415 -6.92 22.32 -7.32
CA HIS A 415 -6.28 21.00 -7.38
C HIS A 415 -6.93 19.89 -6.55
N GLN A 416 -8.21 20.01 -6.19
CA GLN A 416 -8.95 18.99 -5.46
C GLN A 416 -9.34 17.78 -6.33
N ILE A 417 -9.34 16.60 -5.71
CA ILE A 417 -9.96 15.40 -6.26
C ILE A 417 -11.46 15.50 -5.96
N ILE A 418 -12.27 15.61 -7.02
CA ILE A 418 -13.71 15.86 -6.89
C ILE A 418 -14.55 14.58 -6.98
N SER A 419 -13.97 13.49 -7.46
CA SER A 419 -14.54 12.14 -7.44
C SER A 419 -13.39 11.14 -7.27
N ARG A 420 -13.52 10.20 -6.34
CA ARG A 420 -12.61 9.06 -6.17
C ARG A 420 -13.45 7.80 -5.95
N TRP A 421 -13.12 6.71 -6.64
CA TRP A 421 -13.75 5.42 -6.41
C TRP A 421 -12.84 4.25 -6.78
N HIS A 422 -13.19 3.05 -6.30
CA HIS A 422 -12.44 1.82 -6.55
C HIS A 422 -13.31 0.79 -7.26
N GLU A 423 -12.79 0.21 -8.34
CA GLU A 423 -13.36 -0.99 -8.96
C GLU A 423 -12.69 -2.21 -8.36
N GLN A 424 -13.49 -3.18 -7.91
CA GLN A 424 -12.97 -4.39 -7.31
C GLN A 424 -13.53 -5.63 -7.99
N ASP A 425 -12.65 -6.50 -8.48
CA ASP A 425 -13.05 -7.83 -8.97
C ASP A 425 -12.94 -8.86 -7.83
N LEU A 426 -14.09 -9.34 -7.32
CA LEU A 426 -14.17 -10.39 -6.29
C LEU A 426 -13.83 -11.79 -6.82
N VAL A 427 -13.80 -12.03 -8.14
CA VAL A 427 -13.32 -13.32 -8.70
C VAL A 427 -11.87 -13.58 -8.25
N HIS A 428 -11.13 -12.51 -7.94
CA HIS A 428 -9.77 -12.55 -7.45
C HIS A 428 -9.64 -12.24 -5.94
N SER A 429 -10.75 -12.11 -5.22
CA SER A 429 -10.74 -11.92 -3.75
C SER A 429 -10.60 -13.26 -3.01
N PRO A 430 -10.01 -13.27 -1.80
CA PRO A 430 -9.81 -14.49 -1.04
C PRO A 430 -11.12 -15.28 -0.85
N LEU A 431 -11.00 -16.60 -0.84
CA LEU A 431 -12.15 -17.51 -0.81
C LEU A 431 -12.96 -17.44 0.48
N LEU A 432 -12.36 -16.94 1.58
CA LEU A 432 -13.06 -16.83 2.87
C LEU A 432 -13.78 -15.50 3.04
N THR A 433 -13.97 -14.71 1.99
CA THR A 433 -14.81 -13.51 2.07
C THR A 433 -16.30 -13.90 2.12
N PRO A 434 -17.14 -13.27 2.98
CA PRO A 434 -18.58 -13.56 3.03
C PRO A 434 -19.30 -13.36 1.71
N LYS A 435 -18.80 -12.45 0.88
CA LYS A 435 -19.35 -12.20 -0.47
C LYS A 435 -19.09 -13.35 -1.44
N ASN A 436 -17.99 -14.09 -1.28
CA ASN A 436 -17.64 -15.22 -2.14
C ASN A 436 -18.23 -16.55 -1.64
N ASP A 437 -18.45 -16.70 -0.33
CA ASP A 437 -19.08 -17.90 0.26
C ASP A 437 -20.11 -17.49 1.33
N PRO A 438 -21.42 -17.54 1.00
CA PRO A 438 -22.50 -17.12 1.89
C PRO A 438 -22.56 -17.87 3.23
N LYS A 439 -21.86 -19.01 3.38
CA LYS A 439 -21.80 -19.72 4.67
C LYS A 439 -21.17 -18.88 5.79
N TRP A 440 -20.44 -17.83 5.41
CA TRP A 440 -19.79 -16.91 6.33
C TRP A 440 -20.62 -15.67 6.68
N SER A 441 -21.74 -15.40 5.99
CA SER A 441 -22.56 -14.19 6.17
C SER A 441 -23.52 -14.21 7.38
N GLY A 442 -23.35 -15.17 8.30
CA GLY A 442 -24.15 -15.28 9.51
C GLY A 442 -24.46 -16.73 9.92
N TYR A 443 -25.11 -16.90 11.07
CA TYR A 443 -25.51 -18.21 11.59
C TYR A 443 -26.94 -18.58 11.19
N SER A 444 -27.19 -19.87 10.99
CA SER A 444 -28.56 -20.39 11.00
C SER A 444 -29.15 -20.35 12.40
N ASP A 445 -30.48 -20.17 12.49
CA ASP A 445 -31.22 -20.00 13.75
C ASP A 445 -30.96 -21.11 14.78
N GLU A 446 -30.63 -22.32 14.34
CA GLU A 446 -30.34 -23.47 15.22
C GLU A 446 -29.07 -23.30 16.08
N TYR A 447 -28.18 -22.38 15.69
CA TYR A 447 -26.97 -22.04 16.45
C TYR A 447 -27.12 -20.78 17.29
N LEU A 448 -28.29 -20.13 17.28
CA LEU A 448 -28.55 -18.87 17.96
C LEU A 448 -29.46 -19.05 19.18
N PHE A 449 -29.10 -18.41 20.29
CA PHE A 449 -29.74 -18.59 21.59
C PHE A 449 -30.19 -17.25 22.16
N GLU A 450 -31.41 -17.22 22.68
CA GLU A 450 -31.91 -16.08 23.48
C GLU A 450 -31.11 -15.96 24.78
N PHE A 451 -30.93 -14.74 25.26
CA PHE A 451 -30.16 -14.47 26.46
C PHE A 451 -30.71 -13.31 27.26
N GLU A 452 -30.35 -13.31 28.54
CA GLU A 452 -30.58 -12.23 29.48
C GLU A 452 -29.24 -11.83 30.09
N ASP A 453 -29.07 -10.54 30.39
CA ASP A 453 -27.87 -10.05 31.03
C ASP A 453 -27.70 -10.68 32.43
N PRO A 454 -26.47 -11.06 32.82
CA PRO A 454 -26.23 -11.63 34.14
C PRO A 454 -26.50 -10.59 35.24
N PRO A 455 -26.89 -11.03 36.45
CA PRO A 455 -27.10 -10.12 37.57
C PRO A 455 -25.81 -9.37 37.92
N GLU A 456 -25.95 -8.10 38.36
CA GLU A 456 -24.80 -7.32 38.79
C GLU A 456 -24.10 -7.98 39.99
N VAL A 457 -22.77 -8.00 39.95
CA VAL A 457 -21.94 -8.48 41.05
C VAL A 457 -22.01 -7.48 42.21
N ILE A 458 -22.47 -7.93 43.38
CA ILE A 458 -22.73 -7.08 44.55
C ILE A 458 -21.42 -6.50 45.10
N SER A 459 -21.32 -5.17 45.17
CA SER A 459 -20.23 -4.45 45.82
C SER A 459 -20.23 -4.67 47.33
N ARG A 460 -19.03 -4.90 47.89
CA ARG A 460 -18.78 -5.11 49.32
C ARG A 460 -17.75 -4.08 49.79
N PRO A 461 -18.16 -2.88 50.25
CA PRO A 461 -17.24 -1.76 50.49
C PRO A 461 -16.07 -2.04 51.45
N GLU A 462 -16.25 -2.98 52.38
CA GLU A 462 -15.23 -3.40 53.34
C GLU A 462 -14.26 -4.47 52.78
N SER A 463 -14.56 -5.06 51.63
CA SER A 463 -13.72 -6.10 51.01
C SER A 463 -12.52 -5.48 50.27
N PRO A 464 -11.30 -6.04 50.42
CA PRO A 464 -10.13 -5.59 49.67
C PRO A 464 -10.36 -5.63 48.16
N GLY A 465 -10.03 -4.53 47.47
CA GLY A 465 -10.11 -4.45 46.01
C GLY A 465 -11.51 -4.28 45.43
N ASP A 466 -12.54 -4.05 46.27
CA ASP A 466 -13.91 -3.80 45.83
C ASP A 466 -13.99 -2.60 44.87
N LEU A 467 -14.83 -2.72 43.84
CA LEU A 467 -14.96 -1.75 42.74
C LEU A 467 -13.64 -1.48 41.98
N GLY A 468 -12.70 -2.43 42.02
CA GLY A 468 -11.40 -2.31 41.36
C GLY A 468 -10.44 -1.33 42.04
N LYS A 469 -10.64 -1.00 43.33
CA LYS A 469 -9.73 -0.12 44.09
C LYS A 469 -8.39 -0.80 44.39
N ALA A 470 -7.34 0.00 44.60
CA ALA A 470 -6.04 -0.49 45.05
C ALA A 470 -6.15 -1.20 46.41
N VAL A 471 -5.52 -2.36 46.53
CA VAL A 471 -5.41 -3.09 47.79
C VAL A 471 -4.30 -2.49 48.64
N LEU A 472 -4.65 -2.07 49.86
CA LEU A 472 -3.69 -1.62 50.85
C LEU A 472 -3.21 -2.80 51.69
N ILE A 473 -1.98 -3.24 51.47
CA ILE A 473 -1.37 -4.34 52.22
C ILE A 473 -0.91 -3.86 53.60
N PRO A 474 -1.25 -4.57 54.70
CA PRO A 474 -0.72 -4.30 56.03
C PRO A 474 0.80 -4.24 56.08
N ARG A 475 1.37 -3.39 56.95
CA ARG A 475 2.81 -3.12 56.99
C ARG A 475 3.64 -4.38 57.23
N GLU A 476 3.15 -5.29 58.06
CA GLU A 476 3.74 -6.57 58.43
C GLU A 476 3.79 -7.59 57.28
N LEU A 477 2.97 -7.42 56.24
CA LEU A 477 2.92 -8.31 55.07
C LEU A 477 3.73 -7.77 53.88
N LYS A 478 4.26 -6.54 53.94
CA LYS A 478 5.00 -5.92 52.83
C LYS A 478 6.24 -6.70 52.39
N TRP A 479 6.97 -7.32 53.33
CA TRP A 479 8.15 -8.13 52.98
C TRP A 479 7.76 -9.40 52.21
N LYS A 480 6.68 -10.07 52.66
CA LYS A 480 6.13 -11.25 51.99
C LYS A 480 5.56 -10.89 50.62
N ALA A 481 4.92 -9.73 50.50
CA ALA A 481 4.43 -9.22 49.23
C ALA A 481 5.58 -9.02 48.22
N ALA A 482 6.71 -8.43 48.66
CA ALA A 482 7.89 -8.26 47.82
C ALA A 482 8.53 -9.60 47.40
N GLU A 483 8.64 -10.56 48.33
CA GLU A 483 9.13 -11.91 48.04
C GLU A 483 8.25 -12.62 47.01
N MET A 484 6.92 -12.62 47.22
CA MET A 484 5.98 -13.25 46.30
C MET A 484 5.94 -12.54 44.95
N LYS A 485 6.09 -11.22 44.91
CA LYS A 485 6.23 -10.45 43.66
C LYS A 485 7.49 -10.84 42.89
N SER A 486 8.60 -11.11 43.56
CA SER A 486 9.81 -11.64 42.91
C SER A 486 9.61 -13.03 42.30
N LEU A 487 8.75 -13.87 42.88
CA LEU A 487 8.52 -15.25 42.41
C LEU A 487 7.47 -15.31 41.29
N HIS A 488 6.34 -14.62 41.46
CA HIS A 488 5.20 -14.68 40.56
C HIS A 488 5.13 -13.52 39.56
N GLN A 489 6.01 -12.52 39.70
CA GLN A 489 6.00 -11.28 38.92
C GLN A 489 4.69 -10.49 39.07
N LEU A 490 3.98 -10.73 40.18
CA LEU A 490 2.79 -10.00 40.65
C LEU A 490 2.66 -10.13 42.16
N ASN A 491 1.97 -9.20 42.80
CA ASN A 491 1.80 -9.17 44.23
C ASN A 491 0.74 -10.18 44.70
N LEU A 492 1.16 -11.43 44.88
CA LEU A 492 0.28 -12.53 45.24
C LEU A 492 -0.40 -12.30 46.61
N VAL A 493 0.24 -11.57 47.53
CA VAL A 493 -0.38 -11.23 48.82
C VAL A 493 -1.58 -10.31 48.63
N ALA A 494 -1.48 -9.27 47.79
CA ALA A 494 -2.64 -8.45 47.43
C ALA A 494 -3.73 -9.29 46.75
N SER A 495 -3.35 -10.14 45.79
CA SER A 495 -4.29 -11.01 45.08
C SER A 495 -5.05 -11.94 46.03
N ASP A 496 -4.38 -12.61 46.95
CA ASP A 496 -5.00 -13.56 47.87
C ASP A 496 -5.96 -12.91 48.86
N MET A 497 -5.84 -11.59 49.11
CA MET A 497 -6.77 -10.81 49.93
C MET A 497 -8.07 -10.44 49.18
N ILE A 498 -8.07 -10.50 47.85
CA ILE A 498 -9.22 -10.10 47.02
C ILE A 498 -10.15 -11.31 46.79
N PRO A 499 -11.47 -11.19 47.06
CA PRO A 499 -12.45 -12.22 46.71
C PRO A 499 -12.43 -12.58 45.21
N PHE A 500 -12.65 -13.85 44.87
CA PHE A 500 -12.72 -14.27 43.46
C PHE A 500 -13.89 -13.63 42.69
N ASP A 501 -14.91 -13.19 43.42
CA ASP A 501 -16.13 -12.56 42.93
C ASP A 501 -16.17 -11.04 43.21
N ARG A 502 -15.02 -10.35 43.32
CA ARG A 502 -15.00 -8.90 43.57
C ARG A 502 -15.80 -8.12 42.53
N ALA A 503 -16.51 -7.07 42.95
CA ALA A 503 -17.19 -6.16 42.04
C ALA A 503 -16.19 -5.25 41.30
N LEU A 504 -16.52 -4.87 40.07
CA LEU A 504 -15.76 -3.93 39.24
C LEU A 504 -16.69 -2.79 38.80
N ARG A 505 -16.12 -1.61 38.55
CA ARG A 505 -16.87 -0.48 37.97
C ARG A 505 -17.15 -0.73 36.49
N ASP A 506 -18.30 -0.29 36.01
CA ASP A 506 -18.59 -0.26 34.57
C ASP A 506 -17.97 1.01 33.96
N LEU A 507 -16.74 0.84 33.45
CA LEU A 507 -15.92 1.90 32.87
C LEU A 507 -16.17 2.13 31.37
N ARG A 508 -17.07 1.36 30.76
CA ARG A 508 -17.42 1.53 29.34
C ARG A 508 -17.98 2.92 29.08
N ASN A 509 -17.73 3.43 27.87
CA ASN A 509 -18.34 4.65 27.39
C ASN A 509 -19.87 4.63 27.61
N PRO A 510 -20.50 5.72 28.09
CA PRO A 510 -21.95 5.78 28.28
C PRO A 510 -22.77 5.36 27.05
N LEU A 511 -22.27 5.61 25.83
CA LEU A 511 -22.93 5.20 24.58
C LEU A 511 -23.05 3.67 24.47
N CYS A 512 -22.06 2.91 24.95
CA CYS A 512 -22.10 1.45 24.97
C CYS A 512 -23.24 0.88 25.81
N LYS A 513 -23.74 1.65 26.79
CA LYS A 513 -24.86 1.26 27.65
C LYS A 513 -26.21 1.41 26.94
N THR A 514 -26.24 2.12 25.81
CA THR A 514 -27.43 2.35 24.99
C THR A 514 -27.47 1.49 23.72
N VAL A 515 -26.39 0.78 23.40
CA VAL A 515 -26.34 -0.12 22.23
C VAL A 515 -27.26 -1.32 22.47
N THR A 516 -28.09 -1.61 21.47
CA THR A 516 -28.97 -2.78 21.45
C THR A 516 -28.38 -3.85 20.54
N TYR A 517 -28.22 -5.06 21.05
CA TYR A 517 -27.70 -6.21 20.30
C TYR A 517 -28.83 -7.13 19.83
N PRO A 518 -28.61 -7.98 18.81
CA PRO A 518 -29.57 -9.00 18.40
C PRO A 518 -30.02 -9.87 19.58
N HIS A 519 -31.32 -10.17 19.67
CA HIS A 519 -31.88 -10.95 20.79
C HIS A 519 -31.38 -12.40 20.86
N LYS A 520 -30.80 -12.92 19.76
CA LYS A 520 -30.23 -14.27 19.71
C LYS A 520 -28.79 -14.22 19.22
N LEU A 521 -27.90 -14.90 19.92
CA LEU A 521 -26.46 -14.93 19.64
C LEU A 521 -25.89 -16.36 19.75
N PRO A 522 -24.75 -16.64 19.11
CA PRO A 522 -24.11 -17.96 19.19
C PRO A 522 -23.52 -18.24 20.57
N GLN A 523 -23.39 -19.52 20.93
CA GLN A 523 -22.72 -19.92 22.18
C GLN A 523 -21.19 -19.87 22.06
N ALA A 524 -20.53 -19.49 23.15
CA ALA A 524 -19.09 -19.39 23.29
C ALA A 524 -18.49 -20.47 24.21
N SER A 525 -17.37 -21.06 23.81
CA SER A 525 -16.45 -21.77 24.70
C SER A 525 -15.30 -20.83 25.08
N VAL A 526 -15.13 -20.56 26.37
CA VAL A 526 -14.04 -19.73 26.87
C VAL A 526 -12.84 -20.62 27.19
N ILE A 527 -11.69 -20.32 26.60
CA ILE A 527 -10.46 -21.12 26.69
C ILE A 527 -9.40 -20.29 27.41
N VAL A 528 -8.94 -20.79 28.57
CA VAL A 528 -7.95 -20.13 29.41
C VAL A 528 -6.70 -21.00 29.49
N ILE A 529 -5.57 -20.49 29.02
CA ILE A 529 -4.30 -21.23 29.00
C ILE A 529 -3.48 -20.80 30.21
N PHE A 530 -2.95 -21.76 30.97
CA PHE A 530 -2.13 -21.47 32.13
C PHE A 530 -0.95 -22.45 32.27
N HIS A 531 0.12 -21.96 32.90
CA HIS A 531 1.24 -22.76 33.37
C HIS A 531 1.77 -22.11 34.64
N ASN A 532 1.79 -22.82 35.77
CA ASN A 532 2.27 -22.29 37.06
C ASN A 532 1.69 -20.91 37.43
N GLU A 533 0.43 -20.70 37.09
CA GLU A 533 -0.28 -19.45 37.38
C GLU A 533 -0.64 -19.34 38.87
N ALA A 534 -0.71 -18.12 39.41
CA ALA A 534 -1.19 -17.96 40.77
C ALA A 534 -2.65 -18.44 40.89
N ARG A 535 -2.95 -19.27 41.89
CA ARG A 535 -4.28 -19.85 42.03
C ARG A 535 -5.38 -18.78 42.20
N SER A 536 -5.08 -17.70 42.91
CA SER A 536 -6.06 -16.62 43.13
C SER A 536 -6.36 -15.83 41.85
N THR A 537 -5.37 -15.59 40.98
CA THR A 537 -5.59 -14.91 39.69
C THR A 537 -6.36 -15.81 38.73
N LEU A 538 -5.94 -17.08 38.57
CA LEU A 538 -6.63 -18.06 37.71
C LEU A 538 -8.10 -18.22 38.10
N LEU A 539 -8.37 -18.42 39.40
CA LEU A 539 -9.75 -18.59 39.86
C LEU A 539 -10.55 -17.29 39.72
N ARG A 540 -9.96 -16.11 39.92
CA ARG A 540 -10.66 -14.85 39.70
C ARG A 540 -10.99 -14.63 38.23
N THR A 541 -10.13 -15.04 37.29
CA THR A 541 -10.45 -15.09 35.86
C THR A 541 -11.68 -15.97 35.61
N VAL A 542 -11.68 -17.21 36.10
CA VAL A 542 -12.79 -18.15 35.93
C VAL A 542 -14.09 -17.59 36.53
N HIS A 543 -14.06 -17.10 37.76
CA HIS A 543 -15.23 -16.52 38.42
C HIS A 543 -15.72 -15.26 37.70
N SER A 544 -14.83 -14.40 37.20
CA SER A 544 -15.23 -13.22 36.43
C SER A 544 -16.01 -13.59 35.16
N VAL A 545 -15.55 -14.62 34.43
CA VAL A 545 -16.23 -15.14 33.23
C VAL A 545 -17.60 -15.71 33.59
N ILE A 546 -17.67 -16.58 34.61
CA ILE A 546 -18.92 -17.22 35.02
C ILE A 546 -19.94 -16.18 35.49
N ASN A 547 -19.50 -15.19 36.27
CA ASN A 547 -20.41 -14.24 36.91
C ASN A 547 -20.88 -13.12 35.98
N ARG A 548 -20.17 -12.84 34.86
CA ARG A 548 -20.44 -11.68 33.98
C ARG A 548 -20.72 -12.05 32.53
N SER A 549 -20.86 -13.34 32.21
CA SER A 549 -21.34 -13.79 30.91
C SER A 549 -22.81 -14.22 31.01
N PRO A 550 -23.66 -13.89 30.02
CA PRO A 550 -25.00 -14.42 29.92
C PRO A 550 -25.00 -15.96 29.96
N ARG A 551 -25.83 -16.54 30.84
CA ARG A 551 -25.78 -17.97 31.16
C ARG A 551 -26.05 -18.87 29.94
N SER A 552 -26.95 -18.45 29.05
CA SER A 552 -27.29 -19.20 27.84
C SER A 552 -26.23 -19.09 26.74
N LEU A 553 -25.38 -18.05 26.75
CA LEU A 553 -24.32 -17.86 25.76
C LEU A 553 -23.00 -18.53 26.17
N LEU A 554 -22.75 -18.73 27.47
CA LEU A 554 -21.54 -19.40 27.96
C LEU A 554 -21.71 -20.93 27.99
N LYS A 555 -21.17 -21.62 26.97
CA LYS A 555 -21.26 -23.08 26.85
C LYS A 555 -20.47 -23.81 27.91
N GLU A 556 -19.20 -23.41 28.07
CA GLU A 556 -18.22 -24.05 28.94
C GLU A 556 -16.98 -23.16 29.12
N VAL A 557 -16.23 -23.43 30.18
CA VAL A 557 -14.92 -22.83 30.43
C VAL A 557 -13.87 -23.95 30.43
N ILE A 558 -12.89 -23.85 29.53
CA ILE A 558 -11.85 -24.86 29.31
C ILE A 558 -10.54 -24.29 29.82
N LEU A 559 -10.01 -24.89 30.88
CA LEU A 559 -8.70 -24.54 31.40
C LEU A 559 -7.66 -25.47 30.76
N VAL A 560 -6.69 -24.93 30.02
CA VAL A 560 -5.62 -25.72 29.42
C VAL A 560 -4.36 -25.56 30.26
N ASP A 561 -4.02 -26.59 31.00
CA ASP A 561 -2.78 -26.69 31.77
C ASP A 561 -1.63 -27.10 30.85
N ASP A 562 -0.75 -26.15 30.55
CA ASP A 562 0.49 -26.39 29.81
C ASP A 562 1.59 -26.90 30.74
N ASN A 563 1.35 -28.06 31.35
CA ASN A 563 2.30 -28.81 32.17
C ASN A 563 2.79 -28.06 33.43
N SER A 564 1.86 -27.61 34.27
CA SER A 564 2.17 -27.03 35.59
C SER A 564 2.68 -28.08 36.59
N ASP A 565 3.52 -27.66 37.52
CA ASP A 565 4.07 -28.50 38.61
C ASP A 565 3.66 -28.03 40.02
N LEU A 566 2.93 -26.92 40.14
CA LEU A 566 2.39 -26.46 41.41
C LEU A 566 1.25 -27.38 41.89
N GLU A 567 1.42 -27.99 43.06
CA GLU A 567 0.48 -28.99 43.62
C GLU A 567 -0.97 -28.49 43.70
N ASN A 568 -1.17 -27.21 43.99
CA ASN A 568 -2.50 -26.58 44.11
C ASN A 568 -3.21 -26.35 42.76
N LEU A 569 -2.50 -26.52 41.62
CA LEU A 569 -3.04 -26.46 40.26
C LEU A 569 -3.30 -27.85 39.65
N LEU A 570 -2.93 -28.92 40.35
CA LEU A 570 -3.17 -30.29 39.93
C LEU A 570 -4.58 -30.72 40.36
N LYS A 571 -4.71 -31.88 41.02
CA LYS A 571 -5.98 -32.45 41.48
C LYS A 571 -6.87 -31.47 42.28
N PRO A 572 -6.34 -30.61 43.19
CA PRO A 572 -7.18 -29.66 43.92
C PRO A 572 -7.91 -28.64 43.02
N LEU A 573 -7.31 -28.28 41.89
CA LEU A 573 -7.96 -27.41 40.91
C LEU A 573 -9.08 -28.14 40.17
N ASP A 574 -8.84 -29.38 39.73
CA ASP A 574 -9.83 -30.21 39.02
C ASP A 574 -11.10 -30.39 39.87
N GLU A 575 -10.91 -30.75 41.13
CA GLU A 575 -12.00 -30.93 42.11
C GLU A 575 -12.77 -29.62 42.30
N TYR A 576 -12.07 -28.49 42.46
CA TYR A 576 -12.71 -27.19 42.64
C TYR A 576 -13.54 -26.77 41.43
N VAL A 577 -12.96 -26.79 40.22
CA VAL A 577 -13.63 -26.25 39.03
C VAL A 577 -14.79 -27.12 38.55
N SER A 578 -14.73 -28.44 38.80
CA SER A 578 -15.83 -29.36 38.48
C SER A 578 -17.12 -29.07 39.25
N SER A 579 -17.04 -28.36 40.38
CA SER A 579 -18.18 -27.99 41.23
C SER A 579 -18.85 -26.67 40.83
N LEU A 580 -18.29 -25.94 39.86
CA LEU A 580 -18.78 -24.63 39.44
C LEU A 580 -20.12 -24.75 38.66
N PRO A 581 -20.96 -23.69 38.68
CA PRO A 581 -22.28 -23.73 38.04
C PRO A 581 -22.20 -23.83 36.51
N VAL A 582 -21.11 -23.37 35.90
CA VAL A 582 -20.80 -23.58 34.48
C VAL A 582 -19.91 -24.79 34.32
N LYS A 583 -20.18 -25.63 33.32
CA LYS A 583 -19.31 -26.75 32.95
C LYS A 583 -17.87 -26.23 32.76
N THR A 584 -17.02 -26.54 33.74
CA THR A 584 -15.63 -26.09 33.77
C THR A 584 -14.73 -27.30 34.02
N PHE A 585 -13.70 -27.46 33.20
CA PHE A 585 -12.82 -28.62 33.28
C PHE A 585 -11.41 -28.27 32.79
N VAL A 586 -10.44 -29.07 33.24
CA VAL A 586 -9.03 -28.90 32.91
C VAL A 586 -8.60 -29.91 31.85
N VAL A 587 -7.91 -29.44 30.82
CA VAL A 587 -7.22 -30.25 29.80
C VAL A 587 -5.73 -30.09 30.04
N ARG A 588 -5.01 -31.20 30.24
CA ARG A 588 -3.59 -31.17 30.61
C ARG A 588 -2.68 -31.68 29.49
N THR A 589 -1.59 -30.97 29.22
CA THR A 589 -0.55 -31.45 28.32
C THR A 589 0.41 -32.41 29.05
N PRO A 590 0.90 -33.48 28.38
CA PRO A 590 1.82 -34.43 29.00
C PRO A 590 3.24 -33.87 29.19
N LYS A 591 3.56 -32.76 28.50
CA LYS A 591 4.83 -32.05 28.55
C LYS A 591 4.57 -30.57 28.23
N ARG A 592 5.53 -29.70 28.55
CA ARG A 592 5.45 -28.28 28.18
C ARG A 592 5.45 -28.11 26.66
N GLU A 593 4.31 -27.71 26.11
CA GLU A 593 4.09 -27.50 24.67
C GLU A 593 4.15 -26.02 24.28
N GLY A 594 3.80 -25.12 25.20
CA GLY A 594 3.71 -23.69 24.94
C GLY A 594 2.30 -23.17 24.73
N LEU A 595 2.13 -21.84 24.86
CA LEU A 595 0.86 -21.13 24.71
C LEU A 595 0.15 -21.47 23.40
N ILE A 596 0.89 -21.48 22.29
CA ILE A 596 0.33 -21.66 20.93
C ILE A 596 -0.31 -23.03 20.77
N ARG A 597 0.39 -24.09 21.18
CA ARG A 597 -0.09 -25.47 21.09
C ARG A 597 -1.13 -25.80 22.16
N ALA A 598 -1.03 -25.18 23.34
CA ALA A 598 -2.07 -25.25 24.35
C ALA A 598 -3.38 -24.59 23.85
N ARG A 599 -3.31 -23.45 23.14
CA ARG A 599 -4.48 -22.86 22.46
C ARG A 599 -5.10 -23.80 21.45
N LEU A 600 -4.29 -24.48 20.63
CA LEU A 600 -4.79 -25.49 19.68
C LEU A 600 -5.47 -26.67 20.38
N LEU A 601 -4.94 -27.12 21.53
CA LEU A 601 -5.56 -28.18 22.33
C LEU A 601 -6.90 -27.74 22.93
N GLY A 602 -6.98 -26.52 23.45
CA GLY A 602 -8.23 -25.92 23.92
C GLY A 602 -9.25 -25.77 22.80
N ALA A 603 -8.83 -25.31 21.62
CA ALA A 603 -9.67 -25.17 20.44
C ALA A 603 -10.26 -26.51 19.98
N LYS A 604 -9.50 -27.60 20.13
CA LYS A 604 -9.98 -28.95 19.82
C LYS A 604 -11.00 -29.47 20.84
N ALA A 605 -10.93 -29.02 22.08
CA ALA A 605 -11.87 -29.40 23.15
C ALA A 605 -13.17 -28.57 23.13
N ALA A 606 -13.17 -27.42 22.47
CA ALA A 606 -14.28 -26.48 22.42
C ALA A 606 -15.52 -26.99 21.65
N GLN A 607 -16.69 -26.84 22.27
CA GLN A 607 -17.99 -27.26 21.72
C GLN A 607 -18.85 -26.08 21.25
N GLY A 608 -18.60 -24.86 21.73
CA GLY A 608 -19.29 -23.65 21.29
C GLY A 608 -19.01 -23.31 19.83
N SER A 609 -19.92 -22.56 19.22
CA SER A 609 -19.77 -22.06 17.84
C SER A 609 -18.69 -20.97 17.76
N VAL A 610 -18.52 -20.20 18.83
CA VAL A 610 -17.45 -19.20 18.99
C VAL A 610 -16.46 -19.67 20.05
N MET A 611 -15.16 -19.45 19.80
CA MET A 611 -14.10 -19.63 20.79
C MET A 611 -13.63 -18.27 21.28
N VAL A 612 -13.52 -18.13 22.60
CA VAL A 612 -12.97 -16.93 23.24
C VAL A 612 -11.72 -17.31 24.01
N PHE A 613 -10.56 -16.83 23.56
CA PHE A 613 -9.28 -17.10 24.23
C PHE A 613 -8.99 -16.00 25.24
N LEU A 614 -8.58 -16.37 26.45
CA LEU A 614 -8.18 -15.46 27.51
C LEU A 614 -6.88 -15.93 28.17
N ASP A 615 -6.05 -14.97 28.60
CA ASP A 615 -4.97 -15.23 29.55
C ASP A 615 -5.54 -15.59 30.94
N ALA A 616 -4.73 -16.29 31.75
CA ALA A 616 -5.14 -16.81 33.06
C ALA A 616 -5.11 -15.79 34.22
N HIS A 617 -4.89 -14.52 33.92
CA HIS A 617 -4.78 -13.43 34.89
C HIS A 617 -5.48 -12.18 34.34
N VAL A 618 -6.73 -12.38 33.92
CA VAL A 618 -7.63 -11.32 33.47
C VAL A 618 -8.88 -11.25 34.34
N GLU A 619 -9.56 -10.10 34.31
CA GLU A 619 -10.90 -9.95 34.88
C GLU A 619 -11.82 -9.28 33.86
N VAL A 620 -12.85 -10.01 33.44
CA VAL A 620 -13.83 -9.48 32.47
C VAL A 620 -14.84 -8.56 33.18
N THR A 621 -15.37 -7.58 32.45
CA THR A 621 -16.32 -6.59 32.96
C THR A 621 -17.77 -6.92 32.58
N THR A 622 -18.74 -6.16 33.12
CA THR A 622 -20.15 -6.30 32.76
C THR A 622 -20.36 -6.01 31.27
N GLY A 623 -21.08 -6.90 30.56
CA GLY A 623 -21.41 -6.72 29.15
C GLY A 623 -20.25 -6.95 28.19
N TRP A 624 -19.20 -7.68 28.59
CA TRP A 624 -18.04 -7.96 27.73
C TRP A 624 -18.33 -8.96 26.59
N LEU A 625 -19.13 -10.00 26.84
CA LEU A 625 -19.26 -11.11 25.87
C LEU A 625 -20.21 -10.76 24.70
N THR A 626 -21.35 -10.13 25.00
CA THR A 626 -22.42 -9.85 24.03
C THR A 626 -21.94 -9.03 22.82
N PRO A 627 -21.17 -7.94 22.98
CA PRO A 627 -20.68 -7.15 21.85
C PRO A 627 -19.75 -7.96 20.94
N LEU A 628 -18.88 -8.81 21.50
CA LEU A 628 -17.97 -9.65 20.73
C LEU A 628 -18.74 -10.68 19.88
N LEU A 629 -19.77 -11.31 20.46
CA LEU A 629 -20.58 -12.30 19.76
C LEU A 629 -21.47 -11.69 18.68
N ALA A 630 -21.95 -10.46 18.89
CA ALA A 630 -22.75 -9.76 17.90
C ALA A 630 -21.98 -9.50 16.60
N GLU A 631 -20.72 -9.06 16.70
CA GLU A 631 -19.86 -8.85 15.54
C GLU A 631 -19.63 -10.15 14.75
N ILE A 632 -19.31 -11.25 15.43
CA ILE A 632 -19.09 -12.55 14.78
C ILE A 632 -20.40 -13.11 14.20
N ALA A 633 -21.54 -12.82 14.82
CA ALA A 633 -22.84 -13.28 14.34
C ALA A 633 -23.27 -12.61 13.03
N ASP A 634 -22.88 -11.35 12.83
CA ASP A 634 -23.08 -10.58 11.60
C ASP A 634 -22.16 -11.07 10.47
N ASP A 635 -20.88 -11.30 10.79
CA ASP A 635 -19.90 -11.82 9.84
C ASP A 635 -18.97 -12.82 10.53
N ARG A 636 -19.10 -14.09 10.15
CA ARG A 636 -18.37 -15.21 10.78
C ARG A 636 -16.88 -15.21 10.47
N THR A 637 -16.41 -14.35 9.57
CA THR A 637 -14.98 -14.18 9.25
C THR A 637 -14.29 -13.10 10.07
N ARG A 638 -15.03 -12.42 10.96
CA ARG A 638 -14.49 -11.49 11.93
C ARG A 638 -13.75 -12.21 13.05
N VAL A 639 -12.55 -11.72 13.33
CA VAL A 639 -11.86 -11.92 14.60
C VAL A 639 -12.02 -10.64 15.38
N VAL A 640 -12.49 -10.73 16.62
CA VAL A 640 -12.76 -9.53 17.43
C VAL A 640 -11.98 -9.57 18.73
N MET A 641 -11.43 -8.42 19.12
CA MET A 641 -10.74 -8.25 20.39
C MET A 641 -11.44 -7.18 21.25
N PRO A 642 -11.49 -7.36 22.57
CA PRO A 642 -11.97 -6.34 23.49
C PRO A 642 -10.94 -5.24 23.71
N VAL A 643 -11.36 -4.15 24.35
CA VAL A 643 -10.46 -3.20 25.00
C VAL A 643 -9.76 -3.92 26.17
N ILE A 644 -8.43 -3.78 26.24
CA ILE A 644 -7.60 -4.43 27.26
C ILE A 644 -7.16 -3.40 28.29
N ASP A 645 -7.88 -3.32 29.41
CA ASP A 645 -7.56 -2.41 30.52
C ASP A 645 -6.39 -2.93 31.37
N ASP A 646 -5.79 -2.07 32.19
CA ASP A 646 -4.69 -2.47 33.09
C ASP A 646 -5.22 -2.92 34.46
N ILE A 647 -4.62 -3.98 34.99
CA ILE A 647 -4.74 -4.36 36.39
C ILE A 647 -3.34 -4.32 36.99
N SER A 648 -3.12 -3.37 37.89
CA SER A 648 -1.82 -3.17 38.54
C SER A 648 -1.27 -4.47 39.14
N ASP A 649 -0.06 -4.86 38.71
CA ASP A 649 0.64 -6.04 39.22
C ASP A 649 1.06 -5.92 40.70
N ASP A 650 1.00 -4.72 41.27
CA ASP A 650 1.33 -4.44 42.67
C ASP A 650 0.09 -4.33 43.56
N THR A 651 -0.88 -3.53 43.15
CA THR A 651 -2.03 -3.17 44.00
C THR A 651 -3.34 -3.83 43.57
N PHE A 652 -3.37 -4.47 42.40
CA PHE A 652 -4.58 -5.01 41.77
C PHE A 652 -5.69 -3.99 41.53
N GLN A 653 -5.34 -2.70 41.52
CA GLN A 653 -6.23 -1.64 41.04
C GLN A 653 -6.56 -1.88 39.57
N TYR A 654 -7.83 -1.71 39.21
CA TYR A 654 -8.29 -1.75 37.82
C TYR A 654 -8.27 -0.33 37.26
N GLU A 655 -7.53 -0.12 36.17
CA GLU A 655 -7.33 1.17 35.52
C GLU A 655 -7.71 1.08 34.03
N PRO A 656 -8.63 1.93 33.55
CA PRO A 656 -8.94 1.97 32.12
C PRO A 656 -7.72 2.49 31.35
N LEU A 657 -7.59 2.08 30.09
CA LEU A 657 -6.62 2.73 29.19
C LEU A 657 -7.07 4.16 28.89
N ASP A 658 -6.10 5.08 28.79
CA ASP A 658 -6.37 6.48 28.46
C ASP A 658 -6.90 6.67 27.02
N ASP A 659 -6.74 5.67 26.14
CA ASP A 659 -7.14 5.73 24.74
C ASP A 659 -7.77 4.41 24.22
N ASP A 660 -9.08 4.30 24.40
CA ASP A 660 -9.91 3.22 23.85
C ASP A 660 -9.87 3.15 22.31
N GLY A 661 -9.53 4.24 21.63
CA GLY A 661 -9.49 4.36 20.16
C GLY A 661 -8.20 3.85 19.51
N SER A 662 -7.19 3.50 20.31
CA SER A 662 -5.90 3.01 19.81
C SER A 662 -6.03 1.76 18.94
N ILE A 663 -5.28 1.72 17.84
CA ILE A 663 -5.21 0.60 16.89
C ILE A 663 -3.86 -0.14 17.03
N GLY A 664 -3.82 -1.42 16.67
CA GLY A 664 -2.61 -2.24 16.71
C GLY A 664 -1.75 -2.12 15.46
N GLY A 665 -0.47 -1.79 15.61
CA GLY A 665 0.55 -1.74 14.55
C GLY A 665 1.50 -2.94 14.51
N LEU A 666 2.29 -3.02 13.44
CA LEU A 666 3.32 -4.05 13.21
C LEU A 666 4.65 -3.40 12.82
N ASP A 667 5.70 -3.63 13.60
CA ASP A 667 7.04 -3.12 13.29
C ASP A 667 7.87 -4.11 12.46
N TRP A 668 9.09 -3.73 12.05
CA TRP A 668 9.96 -4.60 11.26
C TRP A 668 10.56 -5.76 12.06
N ARG A 669 10.47 -5.73 13.39
CA ARG A 669 10.81 -6.87 14.25
C ARG A 669 9.65 -7.85 14.38
N LEU A 670 8.53 -7.55 13.73
CA LEU A 670 7.29 -8.31 13.75
C LEU A 670 6.70 -8.37 15.15
N LEU A 671 6.75 -7.23 15.85
CA LEU A 671 6.14 -7.03 17.15
C LEU A 671 4.92 -6.12 17.04
N HIS A 672 3.91 -6.42 17.86
CA HIS A 672 2.75 -5.57 18.05
C HIS A 672 3.13 -4.32 18.86
N PHE A 673 2.54 -3.19 18.50
CA PHE A 673 2.58 -1.96 19.30
C PHE A 673 1.29 -1.16 19.10
N TRP A 674 0.97 -0.27 20.04
CA TRP A 674 -0.20 0.60 19.92
C TRP A 674 0.12 1.86 19.11
N LEU A 675 -0.78 2.19 18.20
CA LEU A 675 -0.79 3.41 17.41
C LEU A 675 -1.90 4.32 17.90
N GLU A 676 -1.72 5.61 17.65
CA GLU A 676 -2.76 6.62 17.83
C GLU A 676 -4.01 6.27 17.01
N PRO A 677 -5.21 6.68 17.46
CA PRO A 677 -6.46 6.41 16.78
C PRO A 677 -6.50 7.03 15.39
N ARG A 678 -7.19 6.37 14.45
CA ARG A 678 -7.56 7.02 13.19
C ARG A 678 -8.65 8.07 13.45
N PRO A 679 -8.70 9.15 12.66
CA PRO A 679 -9.87 10.01 12.63
C PRO A 679 -11.11 9.17 12.32
N MET A 680 -12.15 9.28 13.14
CA MET A 680 -13.43 8.62 12.89
C MET A 680 -14.02 9.10 11.56
N TYR A 681 -14.66 8.17 10.83
CA TYR A 681 -15.47 8.54 9.67
C TYR A 681 -16.68 9.39 10.13
N PRO A 682 -17.25 10.26 9.26
CA PRO A 682 -18.36 11.15 9.64
C PRO A 682 -19.56 10.44 10.29
N ASP A 683 -19.80 9.17 9.96
CA ASP A 683 -20.94 8.38 10.44
C ASP A 683 -20.59 7.40 11.58
N GLN A 684 -19.31 7.30 11.96
CA GLN A 684 -18.86 6.37 13.00
C GLN A 684 -19.05 6.99 14.39
N VAL A 685 -19.65 6.23 15.31
CA VAL A 685 -19.74 6.62 16.72
C VAL A 685 -18.76 5.84 17.59
N GLN A 686 -18.40 6.40 18.74
CA GLN A 686 -17.35 5.86 19.61
C GLN A 686 -17.64 4.43 20.15
N SER A 687 -18.90 4.00 20.14
CA SER A 687 -19.30 2.64 20.54
C SER A 687 -19.10 1.59 19.44
N ASP A 688 -18.89 2.00 18.19
CA ASP A 688 -18.82 1.07 17.06
C ASP A 688 -17.49 0.30 17.07
N ALA A 689 -17.56 -0.98 16.71
CA ALA A 689 -16.36 -1.77 16.46
C ALA A 689 -15.57 -1.15 15.29
N PHE A 690 -14.24 -1.18 15.39
CA PHE A 690 -13.38 -0.57 14.36
C PHE A 690 -12.22 -1.49 13.94
N PRO A 691 -11.77 -1.39 12.69
CA PRO A 691 -10.71 -2.25 12.17
C PRO A 691 -9.36 -1.93 12.81
N THR A 692 -8.60 -2.97 13.13
CA THR A 692 -7.24 -2.87 13.66
C THR A 692 -6.28 -3.78 12.86
N PRO A 693 -5.10 -3.29 12.42
CA PRO A 693 -4.16 -4.10 11.66
C PRO A 693 -3.65 -5.34 12.41
N THR A 694 -3.42 -5.20 13.72
CA THR A 694 -2.96 -6.30 14.57
C THR A 694 -3.66 -6.32 15.93
N MET A 695 -3.55 -7.47 16.61
CA MET A 695 -4.00 -7.65 18.00
C MET A 695 -2.83 -8.03 18.92
N ILE A 696 -2.92 -7.63 20.19
CA ILE A 696 -1.93 -7.98 21.23
C ILE A 696 -1.97 -9.46 21.62
N GLY A 697 -3.12 -10.12 21.42
CA GLY A 697 -3.28 -11.58 21.54
C GLY A 697 -3.58 -12.12 22.94
N CYS A 698 -3.78 -11.29 23.97
CA CYS A 698 -4.15 -11.74 25.32
C CYS A 698 -5.64 -12.13 25.45
N ALA A 699 -6.51 -11.50 24.65
CA ALA A 699 -7.93 -11.82 24.57
C ALA A 699 -8.47 -11.57 23.16
N PHE A 700 -9.21 -12.53 22.63
CA PHE A 700 -9.94 -12.40 21.36
C PHE A 700 -11.02 -13.47 21.22
N ALA A 701 -12.01 -13.22 20.36
CA ALA A 701 -13.04 -14.17 19.98
C ALA A 701 -13.00 -14.44 18.46
N ILE A 702 -13.32 -15.67 18.08
CA ILE A 702 -13.36 -16.11 16.68
C ILE A 702 -14.37 -17.26 16.50
N ASP A 703 -15.09 -17.28 15.37
CA ASP A 703 -15.88 -18.45 14.96
C ASP A 703 -15.00 -19.71 14.86
N ARG A 704 -15.47 -20.82 15.42
CA ARG A 704 -14.70 -22.07 15.51
C ARG A 704 -14.37 -22.64 14.14
N ASP A 705 -15.33 -22.66 13.23
CA ASP A 705 -15.15 -23.27 11.92
C ASP A 705 -14.26 -22.38 11.04
N TYR A 706 -14.41 -21.05 11.15
CA TYR A 706 -13.54 -20.07 10.52
C TYR A 706 -12.10 -20.13 11.06
N PHE A 707 -11.90 -20.37 12.36
CA PHE A 707 -10.56 -20.60 12.92
C PHE A 707 -9.84 -21.73 12.19
N TYR A 708 -10.51 -22.85 11.91
CA TYR A 708 -9.90 -23.95 11.16
C TYR A 708 -9.81 -23.67 9.66
N ALA A 709 -10.84 -23.06 9.05
CA ALA A 709 -10.86 -22.75 7.62
C ALA A 709 -9.77 -21.73 7.23
N SER A 710 -9.52 -20.73 8.07
CA SER A 710 -8.43 -19.76 7.92
C SER A 710 -7.05 -20.34 8.27
N GLY A 711 -6.98 -21.64 8.61
CA GLY A 711 -5.74 -22.38 8.82
C GLY A 711 -5.24 -22.47 10.26
N SER A 712 -6.02 -22.05 11.26
CA SER A 712 -5.66 -22.08 12.69
C SER A 712 -4.29 -21.46 12.99
N TYR A 713 -3.69 -21.75 14.15
CA TYR A 713 -2.29 -21.39 14.42
C TYR A 713 -1.31 -22.28 13.66
N ASP A 714 -0.15 -21.72 13.31
CA ASP A 714 0.98 -22.52 12.86
C ASP A 714 1.50 -23.42 14.00
N SER A 715 1.16 -24.70 13.93
CA SER A 715 1.48 -25.70 14.96
C SER A 715 2.99 -25.93 15.18
N GLN A 716 3.82 -25.48 14.24
CA GLN A 716 5.28 -25.55 14.35
C GLN A 716 5.87 -24.37 15.14
N MET A 717 5.10 -23.30 15.40
CA MET A 717 5.52 -22.27 16.34
C MET A 717 5.57 -22.82 17.77
N LYS A 718 6.53 -22.33 18.56
CA LYS A 718 6.89 -22.89 19.87
C LYS A 718 6.68 -21.85 20.97
N ILE A 719 6.26 -22.31 22.15
CA ILE A 719 6.18 -21.55 23.40
C ILE A 719 5.35 -20.27 23.32
N TRP A 720 5.92 -19.17 22.82
CA TRP A 720 5.31 -17.84 22.84
C TRP A 720 5.96 -16.91 21.82
N GLY A 721 5.17 -16.00 21.24
CA GLY A 721 5.65 -14.86 20.47
C GLY A 721 5.42 -15.01 18.96
N GLY A 722 4.93 -13.94 18.34
CA GLY A 722 4.70 -13.83 16.89
C GLY A 722 3.36 -14.41 16.42
N GLU A 723 2.67 -15.22 17.22
CA GLU A 723 1.43 -15.89 16.80
C GLU A 723 0.26 -14.92 16.63
N ASN A 724 0.23 -13.86 17.44
CA ASN A 724 -0.80 -12.84 17.42
C ASN A 724 -0.74 -12.01 16.13
N VAL A 725 0.46 -11.58 15.73
CA VAL A 725 0.67 -10.81 14.50
C VAL A 725 0.60 -11.68 13.24
N GLU A 726 1.03 -12.95 13.30
CA GLU A 726 0.83 -13.91 12.20
C GLU A 726 -0.65 -14.07 11.90
N MET A 727 -1.45 -14.31 12.93
CA MET A 727 -2.89 -14.49 12.79
C MET A 727 -3.56 -13.21 12.29
N SER A 728 -3.12 -12.05 12.78
CA SER A 728 -3.66 -10.75 12.34
C SER A 728 -3.48 -10.55 10.83
N VAL A 729 -2.25 -10.71 10.33
CA VAL A 729 -1.95 -10.53 8.90
C VAL A 729 -2.63 -11.60 8.05
N ARG A 730 -2.67 -12.85 8.52
CA ARG A 730 -3.36 -13.96 7.84
C ARG A 730 -4.85 -13.70 7.68
N VAL A 731 -5.54 -13.30 8.75
CA VAL A 731 -6.99 -13.03 8.73
C VAL A 731 -7.32 -11.97 7.68
N TRP A 732 -6.62 -10.83 7.72
CA TRP A 732 -6.83 -9.75 6.76
C TRP A 732 -6.52 -10.16 5.32
N ARG A 733 -5.35 -10.78 5.09
CA ARG A 733 -4.95 -11.19 3.74
C ARG A 733 -5.87 -12.26 3.16
N CYS A 734 -6.46 -13.12 3.99
CA CYS A 734 -7.25 -14.25 3.52
C CYS A 734 -8.77 -14.01 3.55
N GLY A 735 -9.21 -12.76 3.64
CA GLY A 735 -10.61 -12.37 3.38
C GLY A 735 -11.49 -12.17 4.61
N GLY A 736 -10.94 -12.31 5.82
CA GLY A 736 -11.63 -11.89 7.04
C GLY A 736 -11.23 -10.50 7.49
N SER A 737 -11.65 -10.13 8.70
CA SER A 737 -11.34 -8.83 9.30
C SER A 737 -11.00 -8.98 10.79
N LEU A 738 -10.22 -8.03 11.30
CA LEU A 738 -9.85 -7.96 12.71
C LEU A 738 -10.38 -6.64 13.30
N LEU A 739 -11.29 -6.75 14.26
CA LEU A 739 -11.94 -5.59 14.87
C LEU A 739 -11.60 -5.47 16.36
N LYS A 740 -11.44 -4.23 16.84
CA LYS A 740 -11.47 -3.91 18.26
C LYS A 740 -12.88 -3.44 18.61
N VAL A 741 -13.44 -3.94 19.71
CA VAL A 741 -14.84 -3.69 20.12
C VAL A 741 -14.87 -2.84 21.39
N PRO A 742 -15.11 -1.51 21.29
CA PRO A 742 -15.04 -0.58 22.42
C PRO A 742 -16.01 -0.92 23.56
N CYS A 743 -17.15 -1.54 23.25
CA CYS A 743 -18.14 -1.87 24.27
C CYS A 743 -17.84 -3.13 25.08
N SER A 744 -16.72 -3.80 24.81
CA SER A 744 -16.25 -4.95 25.58
C SER A 744 -14.89 -4.66 26.21
N HIS A 745 -14.84 -4.67 27.55
CA HIS A 745 -13.61 -4.42 28.31
C HIS A 745 -13.18 -5.65 29.13
N ILE A 746 -11.87 -5.92 29.12
CA ILE A 746 -11.22 -6.94 29.94
C ILE A 746 -9.97 -6.32 30.58
N GLY A 747 -9.86 -6.40 31.90
CA GLY A 747 -8.62 -6.01 32.58
C GLY A 747 -7.59 -7.13 32.54
N HIS A 748 -6.32 -6.80 32.28
CA HIS A 748 -5.20 -7.72 32.23
C HIS A 748 -4.11 -7.33 33.22
N VAL A 749 -3.53 -8.30 33.92
CA VAL A 749 -2.39 -8.04 34.82
C VAL A 749 -1.09 -7.99 34.01
N TYR A 750 -0.63 -6.79 33.67
CA TYR A 750 0.63 -6.59 32.94
C TYR A 750 1.84 -6.78 33.85
N ARG A 751 2.59 -7.87 33.63
CA ARG A 751 3.81 -8.20 34.38
C ARG A 751 5.03 -7.50 33.78
N THR A 752 5.93 -6.99 34.63
CA THR A 752 7.18 -6.37 34.18
C THR A 752 8.13 -7.38 33.52
N THR A 753 8.13 -8.63 33.98
CA THR A 753 8.88 -9.73 33.34
C THR A 753 8.06 -11.02 33.33
N THR A 754 8.36 -11.92 32.40
CA THR A 754 7.68 -13.21 32.33
C THR A 754 8.18 -14.14 33.45
N PRO A 755 7.29 -14.72 34.29
CA PRO A 755 7.71 -15.56 35.43
C PRO A 755 8.19 -16.96 35.02
N HIS A 756 7.97 -17.38 33.78
CA HIS A 756 8.24 -18.77 33.35
C HIS A 756 9.65 -18.93 32.78
N SER A 757 10.37 -19.93 33.30
CA SER A 757 11.61 -20.39 32.71
C SER A 757 11.35 -21.10 31.38
N VAL A 758 12.09 -20.72 30.34
CA VAL A 758 12.13 -21.47 29.08
C VAL A 758 13.23 -22.53 29.19
N PRO A 759 12.97 -23.80 28.82
CA PRO A 759 14.01 -24.81 28.74
C PRO A 759 15.20 -24.32 27.88
N GLY A 760 16.41 -24.27 28.46
CA GLY A 760 17.60 -23.70 27.80
C GLY A 760 17.89 -22.22 28.12
N GLY A 761 17.12 -21.58 28.99
CA GLY A 761 17.41 -20.24 29.52
C GLY A 761 17.07 -19.09 28.57
N LEU A 762 17.67 -17.91 28.79
CA LEU A 762 17.36 -16.68 28.06
C LEU A 762 17.66 -16.77 26.56
N THR A 763 18.76 -17.40 26.18
CA THR A 763 19.16 -17.60 24.78
C THR A 763 18.13 -18.44 24.03
N ALA A 764 17.69 -19.57 24.60
CA ALA A 764 16.66 -20.40 24.01
C ALA A 764 15.31 -19.65 23.87
N LYS A 765 14.98 -18.79 24.83
CA LYS A 765 13.79 -17.93 24.74
C LYS A 765 13.86 -16.96 23.55
N MET A 766 15.01 -16.33 23.34
CA MET A 766 15.23 -15.43 22.20
C MET A 766 15.18 -16.19 20.88
N ASP A 767 15.86 -17.34 20.78
CA ASP A 767 15.88 -18.18 19.57
C ASP A 767 14.47 -18.67 19.20
N ILE A 768 13.64 -19.01 20.19
CA ILE A 768 12.24 -19.40 19.94
C ILE A 768 11.40 -18.25 19.38
N ALA A 769 11.54 -17.03 19.94
CA ALA A 769 10.82 -15.87 19.42
C ALA A 769 11.26 -15.53 17.98
N VAL A 770 12.56 -15.65 17.70
CA VAL A 770 13.11 -15.47 16.36
C VAL A 770 12.63 -16.57 15.41
N LEU A 771 12.60 -17.83 15.85
CA LEU A 771 12.06 -18.94 15.08
C LEU A 771 10.62 -18.66 14.65
N ASN A 772 9.74 -18.27 15.58
CA ASN A 772 8.33 -18.03 15.26
C ASN A 772 8.17 -16.85 14.29
N THR A 773 8.87 -15.74 14.54
CA THR A 773 8.80 -14.55 13.67
C THR A 773 9.42 -14.78 12.28
N ALA A 774 10.44 -15.63 12.16
CA ALA A 774 11.00 -16.03 10.86
C ALA A 774 10.00 -16.88 10.05
N ARG A 775 9.27 -17.81 10.70
CA ARG A 775 8.19 -18.56 10.05
C ARG A 775 7.09 -17.64 9.53
N PHE A 776 6.68 -16.66 10.35
CA PHE A 776 5.73 -15.63 9.95
C PHE A 776 6.26 -14.83 8.74
N ALA A 777 7.51 -14.36 8.81
CA ALA A 777 8.14 -13.58 7.74
C ALA A 777 8.16 -14.32 6.40
N GLU A 778 8.53 -15.60 6.41
CA GLU A 778 8.67 -16.43 5.21
C GLU A 778 7.36 -16.75 4.50
N VAL A 779 6.24 -16.74 5.22
CA VAL A 779 4.92 -17.07 4.66
C VAL A 779 4.15 -15.82 4.27
N TRP A 780 4.23 -14.76 5.08
CA TRP A 780 3.24 -13.69 5.06
C TRP A 780 3.77 -12.29 4.73
N LEU A 781 5.09 -12.11 4.51
CA LEU A 781 5.64 -10.78 4.17
C LEU A 781 6.06 -10.65 2.71
N ASP A 782 5.92 -11.69 1.89
CA ASP A 782 6.33 -11.70 0.49
C ASP A 782 7.77 -11.13 0.32
N ASN A 783 7.96 -10.08 -0.47
CA ASN A 783 9.25 -9.41 -0.66
C ASN A 783 9.69 -8.52 0.52
N TYR A 784 8.78 -8.20 1.45
CA TYR A 784 9.05 -7.37 2.64
C TYR A 784 9.75 -8.12 3.76
N LYS A 785 9.87 -9.46 3.67
CA LYS A 785 10.66 -10.25 4.64
C LYS A 785 12.12 -9.80 4.76
N ARG A 786 12.66 -9.13 3.74
CA ARG A 786 13.98 -8.51 3.80
C ARG A 786 14.12 -7.55 4.99
N PHE A 787 13.12 -6.70 5.24
CA PHE A 787 13.15 -5.74 6.36
C PHE A 787 13.31 -6.45 7.70
N TYR A 788 12.59 -7.56 7.89
CA TYR A 788 12.75 -8.41 9.07
C TYR A 788 14.16 -8.98 9.21
N TYR A 789 14.73 -9.56 8.15
CA TYR A 789 16.08 -10.14 8.20
C TYR A 789 17.21 -9.11 8.31
N PHE A 790 16.96 -7.86 7.95
CA PHE A 790 17.87 -6.75 8.18
C PHE A 790 17.82 -6.25 9.61
N GLU A 791 16.60 -6.10 10.13
CA GLU A 791 16.37 -5.66 11.50
C GLU A 791 16.79 -6.73 12.51
N ASN A 792 16.71 -8.01 12.13
CA ASN A 792 17.08 -9.15 12.94
C ASN A 792 17.99 -10.14 12.19
N PRO A 793 19.28 -9.80 11.98
CA PRO A 793 20.22 -10.66 11.24
C PRO A 793 20.44 -12.04 11.85
N HIS A 794 20.26 -12.17 13.18
CA HIS A 794 20.33 -13.47 13.89
C HIS A 794 19.34 -14.49 13.31
N ALA A 795 18.19 -14.03 12.82
CA ALA A 795 17.17 -14.89 12.20
C ALA A 795 17.69 -15.69 11.00
N LYS A 796 18.75 -15.25 10.31
CA LYS A 796 19.37 -15.99 9.20
C LYS A 796 20.09 -17.25 9.66
N SER A 797 20.48 -17.33 10.93
CA SER A 797 21.18 -18.48 11.52
C SER A 797 20.24 -19.49 12.21
N ILE A 798 18.97 -19.12 12.37
CA ILE A 798 17.98 -19.96 13.04
C ILE A 798 17.30 -20.88 12.03
N ASP A 799 17.35 -22.19 12.29
CA ASP A 799 16.52 -23.16 11.59
C ASP A 799 15.08 -23.05 12.09
N PHE A 800 14.22 -22.46 11.25
CA PHE A 800 12.81 -22.27 11.54
C PHE A 800 11.91 -23.41 11.04
N GLY A 801 12.48 -24.45 10.43
CA GLY A 801 11.78 -25.63 9.92
C GLY A 801 10.93 -25.38 8.66
N ASP A 802 10.17 -26.39 8.26
CA ASP A 802 9.36 -26.35 7.03
C ASP A 802 8.11 -25.46 7.16
N VAL A 803 7.85 -24.64 6.14
CA VAL A 803 6.70 -23.72 6.02
C VAL A 803 5.83 -24.03 4.79
N SER A 804 6.07 -25.15 4.10
CA SER A 804 5.41 -25.51 2.84
C SER A 804 3.89 -25.58 2.95
N GLU A 805 3.37 -26.16 4.05
CA GLU A 805 1.92 -26.23 4.30
C GLU A 805 1.30 -24.84 4.49
N ARG A 806 1.99 -23.93 5.18
CA ARG A 806 1.53 -22.54 5.37
C ARG A 806 1.55 -21.77 4.06
N LYS A 807 2.57 -21.96 3.21
CA LYS A 807 2.60 -21.39 1.85
C LYS A 807 1.54 -21.98 0.94
N LYS A 808 1.18 -23.26 1.11
CA LYS A 808 0.07 -23.90 0.40
C LYS A 808 -1.26 -23.27 0.81
N LEU A 809 -1.49 -23.03 2.10
CA LEU A 809 -2.68 -22.34 2.60
C LEU A 809 -2.88 -20.97 1.94
N VAL A 810 -1.82 -20.16 1.81
CA VAL A 810 -1.87 -18.84 1.13
C VAL A 810 -2.41 -18.97 -0.30
N ARG A 811 -1.95 -19.99 -1.04
CA ARG A 811 -2.40 -20.25 -2.43
C ARG A 811 -3.82 -20.79 -2.48
N ASP A 812 -4.13 -21.77 -1.64
CA ASP A 812 -5.43 -22.45 -1.64
C ASP A 812 -6.57 -21.49 -1.29
N LEU A 813 -6.33 -20.54 -0.37
CA LEU A 813 -7.31 -19.53 0.03
C LEU A 813 -7.31 -18.28 -0.85
N GLN A 814 -6.40 -18.20 -1.84
CA GLN A 814 -6.22 -17.04 -2.71
C GLN A 814 -6.02 -15.75 -1.92
N CYS A 815 -5.18 -15.79 -0.87
CA CYS A 815 -4.98 -14.63 -0.02
C CYS A 815 -4.32 -13.47 -0.78
N HIS A 816 -4.73 -12.23 -0.46
CA HIS A 816 -4.11 -10.99 -0.96
C HIS A 816 -2.61 -10.95 -0.69
N SER A 817 -1.87 -10.08 -1.38
CA SER A 817 -0.44 -9.82 -1.12
C SER A 817 -0.23 -9.07 0.21
N PHE A 818 1.00 -9.07 0.72
CA PHE A 818 1.35 -8.22 1.85
C PHE A 818 1.33 -6.73 1.46
N ASP A 819 1.59 -6.40 0.20
CA ASP A 819 1.47 -5.05 -0.33
C ASP A 819 0.04 -4.51 -0.19
N TRP A 820 -0.96 -5.34 -0.55
CA TRP A 820 -2.37 -5.03 -0.35
C TRP A 820 -2.69 -4.77 1.12
N PHE A 821 -2.13 -5.57 2.05
CA PHE A 821 -2.33 -5.37 3.48
C PHE A 821 -1.77 -4.02 3.96
N LEU A 822 -0.57 -3.63 3.51
CA LEU A 822 0.00 -2.32 3.85
C LEU A 822 -0.74 -1.15 3.21
N GLU A 823 -1.50 -1.38 2.15
CA GLU A 823 -2.26 -0.33 1.47
C GLU A 823 -3.66 -0.14 2.04
N HIS A 824 -4.39 -1.23 2.26
CA HIS A 824 -5.82 -1.19 2.56
C HIS A 824 -6.09 -1.36 4.05
N VAL A 825 -5.23 -2.09 4.76
CA VAL A 825 -5.41 -2.37 6.19
C VAL A 825 -4.48 -1.51 7.03
N TYR A 826 -3.21 -1.38 6.65
CA TYR A 826 -2.19 -0.69 7.43
C TYR A 826 -1.42 0.41 6.66
N PRO A 827 -2.10 1.43 6.09
CA PRO A 827 -1.48 2.54 5.37
C PRO A 827 -0.50 3.37 6.21
N GLU A 828 -0.65 3.39 7.53
CA GLU A 828 0.24 4.10 8.47
C GLU A 828 1.52 3.31 8.78
N SER A 829 1.71 2.14 8.17
CA SER A 829 2.84 1.27 8.46
C SER A 829 4.19 1.94 8.23
N GLY A 830 5.17 1.54 9.04
CA GLY A 830 6.56 1.95 8.84
C GLY A 830 7.23 1.26 7.64
N PHE A 831 6.58 0.28 6.99
CA PHE A 831 7.14 -0.46 5.85
C PHE A 831 7.16 0.43 4.59
N PRO A 832 8.34 0.67 3.97
CA PRO A 832 8.42 1.53 2.79
C PRO A 832 7.98 0.77 1.53
N ARG A 833 7.21 1.43 0.66
CA ARG A 833 6.82 0.89 -0.66
C ARG A 833 7.86 1.10 -1.77
N GLY A 834 8.96 1.77 -1.43
CA GLY A 834 10.09 2.01 -2.33
C GLY A 834 11.30 2.49 -1.55
N GLU A 835 12.38 1.70 -1.54
CA GLU A 835 13.65 2.06 -0.94
C GLU A 835 14.75 2.28 -1.98
N LEU A 836 15.58 3.28 -1.72
CA LEU A 836 16.85 3.47 -2.41
C LEU A 836 17.95 2.64 -1.74
N TYR A 837 17.84 2.40 -0.43
CA TYR A 837 18.82 1.67 0.36
C TYR A 837 18.22 1.10 1.66
N LEU A 838 18.70 -0.07 2.07
CA LEU A 838 18.45 -0.67 3.38
C LEU A 838 19.73 -1.35 3.88
N GLY A 839 20.21 -0.99 5.07
CA GLY A 839 21.42 -1.57 5.66
C GLY A 839 22.13 -0.63 6.63
N GLN A 840 23.40 -0.89 6.91
CA GLN A 840 24.21 -0.06 7.81
C GLN A 840 24.86 1.12 7.06
N VAL A 841 24.96 2.27 7.71
CA VAL A 841 25.69 3.44 7.18
C VAL A 841 27.00 3.56 7.95
N LYS A 842 28.12 3.15 7.32
CA LYS A 842 29.44 3.06 7.96
C LYS A 842 30.31 4.27 7.59
N HIS A 843 31.02 4.80 8.58
CA HIS A 843 32.08 5.78 8.37
C HIS A 843 33.42 5.06 8.05
N PRO A 844 34.16 5.48 7.01
CA PRO A 844 35.31 4.77 6.44
C PRO A 844 36.44 4.45 7.44
N LYS A 845 36.83 5.43 8.28
CA LYS A 845 38.07 5.35 9.08
C LYS A 845 37.88 4.94 10.55
N SER A 846 36.66 4.95 11.07
CA SER A 846 36.42 4.84 12.52
C SER A 846 35.80 3.51 12.96
N ASP A 847 35.45 2.64 12.02
CA ASP A 847 34.61 1.44 12.26
C ASP A 847 33.30 1.76 12.99
N LEU A 848 32.84 3.01 12.89
CA LEU A 848 31.60 3.48 13.47
C LEU A 848 30.48 3.52 12.42
N CYS A 849 29.29 3.15 12.85
CA CYS A 849 28.07 3.16 12.09
C CYS A 849 27.10 4.21 12.65
N LEU A 850 26.29 4.78 11.77
CA LEU A 850 25.15 5.60 12.17
C LEU A 850 24.16 4.72 12.93
N ASP A 851 23.73 5.20 14.08
CA ASP A 851 22.94 4.48 15.06
C ASP A 851 21.78 5.36 15.54
N GLY A 852 20.56 4.87 15.42
CA GLY A 852 19.35 5.56 15.80
C GLY A 852 19.03 5.54 17.30
N MET A 853 19.84 4.87 18.13
CA MET A 853 19.62 4.76 19.57
C MET A 853 19.91 6.10 20.24
N SER A 854 18.88 6.71 20.82
CA SER A 854 18.98 8.04 21.42
C SER A 854 18.26 8.15 22.77
N THR A 855 18.94 8.70 23.77
CA THR A 855 18.37 9.14 25.05
C THR A 855 17.73 10.54 24.98
N TYR A 856 17.99 11.32 23.91
CA TYR A 856 17.54 12.73 23.77
C TYR A 856 17.12 13.16 22.36
N GLY A 857 16.86 12.22 21.44
CA GLY A 857 16.42 12.52 20.06
C GLY A 857 17.53 12.88 19.07
N SER A 858 18.82 12.77 19.41
CA SER A 858 19.94 12.89 18.44
C SER A 858 20.44 11.51 17.98
N PRO A 859 20.77 11.32 16.68
CA PRO A 859 21.44 10.12 16.18
C PRO A 859 22.86 10.03 16.75
N GLY A 860 23.44 8.83 16.76
CA GLY A 860 24.77 8.58 17.28
C GLY A 860 25.70 7.86 16.30
N MET A 861 27.00 8.03 16.47
CA MET A 861 28.01 7.15 15.87
C MET A 861 28.49 6.14 16.91
N ARG A 862 28.29 4.85 16.63
CA ARG A 862 28.66 3.74 17.54
C ARG A 862 29.39 2.64 16.78
N GLN A 863 30.07 1.73 17.49
CA GLN A 863 30.77 0.61 16.87
C GLN A 863 29.82 -0.19 15.97
N CYS A 864 30.23 -0.43 14.72
CA CYS A 864 29.47 -1.26 13.79
C CYS A 864 29.42 -2.69 14.33
N HIS A 865 28.23 -3.20 14.67
CA HIS A 865 28.07 -4.55 15.25
C HIS A 865 27.35 -5.54 14.32
N GLY A 866 26.64 -5.08 13.30
CA GLY A 866 25.98 -5.94 12.31
C GLY A 866 24.79 -6.74 12.87
N LEU A 867 24.27 -6.34 14.04
CA LEU A 867 23.17 -7.01 14.73
C LEU A 867 21.78 -6.44 14.36
N GLY A 868 21.71 -5.55 13.36
CA GLY A 868 20.47 -4.86 12.98
C GLY A 868 20.05 -3.81 14.01
N GLY A 869 18.75 -3.74 14.29
CA GLY A 869 18.16 -2.80 15.24
C GLY A 869 18.37 -1.33 14.83
N TYR A 870 18.86 -0.51 15.77
CA TYR A 870 19.07 0.92 15.53
C TYR A 870 20.16 1.26 14.50
N GLN A 871 20.99 0.30 14.08
CA GLN A 871 21.93 0.47 12.96
C GLN A 871 21.34 0.07 11.60
N THR A 872 20.08 -0.36 11.56
CA THR A 872 19.33 -0.56 10.31
C THR A 872 18.83 0.78 9.80
N ILE A 873 19.51 1.31 8.79
CA ILE A 873 19.15 2.56 8.14
C ILE A 873 18.44 2.26 6.82
N LEU A 874 17.25 2.82 6.67
CA LEU A 874 16.49 2.85 5.44
C LEU A 874 16.65 4.23 4.80
N ILE A 875 16.87 4.26 3.48
CA ILE A 875 16.68 5.48 2.70
C ILE A 875 15.54 5.25 1.71
N SER A 876 14.44 5.97 1.89
CA SER A 876 13.22 5.81 1.09
C SER A 876 13.29 6.54 -0.25
N ALA A 877 12.45 6.14 -1.21
CA ALA A 877 12.24 6.87 -2.46
C ALA A 877 11.74 8.32 -2.24
N ASN A 878 11.06 8.56 -1.11
CA ASN A 878 10.65 9.89 -0.65
C ASN A 878 11.80 10.68 -0.02
N LYS A 879 13.05 10.24 -0.22
CA LYS A 879 14.30 10.86 0.24
C LYS A 879 14.41 10.96 1.76
N GLU A 880 13.83 10.05 2.53
CA GLU A 880 13.94 10.07 3.99
C GLU A 880 14.96 9.05 4.48
N LEU A 881 15.86 9.49 5.35
CA LEU A 881 16.80 8.62 6.05
C LEU A 881 16.17 8.21 7.40
N ARG A 882 15.82 6.93 7.53
CA ARG A 882 15.02 6.37 8.62
C ARG A 882 15.80 5.36 9.45
N SER A 883 15.51 5.34 10.74
CA SER A 883 15.86 4.27 11.68
C SER A 883 14.59 3.86 12.41
N GLY A 884 14.04 2.69 12.10
CA GLY A 884 12.70 2.30 12.52
C GLY A 884 11.64 3.30 12.05
N THR A 885 10.80 3.80 12.97
CA THR A 885 9.72 4.76 12.68
C THR A 885 10.15 6.23 12.72
N ARG A 886 11.45 6.52 12.94
CA ARG A 886 11.97 7.88 13.07
C ARG A 886 12.80 8.28 11.86
N CYS A 887 12.68 9.55 11.47
CA CYS A 887 13.38 10.17 10.36
C CYS A 887 14.47 11.11 10.87
N LEU A 888 15.63 11.10 10.21
CA LEU A 888 16.69 12.06 10.43
C LEU A 888 16.25 13.42 9.88
N GLN A 889 16.35 14.46 10.70
CA GLN A 889 15.89 15.81 10.40
C GLN A 889 17.00 16.83 10.67
N SER A 890 17.11 17.82 9.79
CA SER A 890 17.95 19.00 10.03
C SER A 890 17.36 19.91 11.11
N GLY A 891 18.22 20.53 11.92
CA GLY A 891 17.88 21.65 12.78
C GLY A 891 17.36 22.85 11.99
N LYS A 892 16.51 23.67 12.62
CA LYS A 892 15.93 24.89 12.02
C LYS A 892 16.91 26.05 11.87
N LYS A 893 17.97 26.09 12.69
CA LYS A 893 19.00 27.12 12.64
C LYS A 893 20.22 26.58 11.90
N ILE A 894 20.62 27.29 10.85
CA ILE A 894 21.88 27.07 10.14
C ILE A 894 22.81 28.21 10.56
N ASP A 895 23.80 27.89 11.38
CA ASP A 895 24.79 28.86 11.86
C ASP A 895 26.07 28.66 11.05
N HIS A 896 26.46 29.66 10.25
CA HIS A 896 27.73 29.65 9.49
C HIS A 896 27.98 28.41 8.61
N GLY A 897 26.93 27.82 8.02
CA GLY A 897 27.05 26.60 7.20
C GLY A 897 27.04 25.29 7.99
N PHE A 898 26.65 25.35 9.27
CA PHE A 898 26.52 24.21 10.16
C PHE A 898 25.08 24.07 10.65
N ALA A 899 24.61 22.82 10.81
CA ALA A 899 23.36 22.53 11.50
C ALA A 899 23.43 21.20 12.25
N ASN A 900 22.76 21.13 13.39
CA ASN A 900 22.58 19.88 14.13
C ASN A 900 21.55 18.98 13.43
N VAL A 901 21.65 17.67 13.64
CA VAL A 901 20.64 16.70 13.19
C VAL A 901 19.98 16.03 14.38
N THR A 902 18.69 15.70 14.22
CA THR A 902 17.90 14.99 15.21
C THR A 902 17.08 13.90 14.55
N LEU A 903 16.81 12.82 15.27
CA LEU A 903 15.81 11.84 14.90
C LEU A 903 14.47 12.25 15.49
N VAL A 904 13.44 12.36 14.66
CA VAL A 904 12.08 12.73 15.08
C VAL A 904 11.07 11.84 14.36
N THR A 905 9.80 11.93 14.73
CA THR A 905 8.73 11.25 13.99
C THR A 905 8.75 11.67 12.52
N CYS A 906 8.67 10.71 11.61
CA CYS A 906 8.59 10.99 10.18
C CYS A 906 7.32 11.78 9.87
N ASN A 907 7.45 12.94 9.22
CA ASN A 907 6.33 13.85 8.92
C ASN A 907 6.33 14.33 7.46
N GLY A 908 7.24 13.81 6.62
CA GLY A 908 7.34 14.17 5.22
C GLY A 908 7.87 15.58 4.95
N SER A 909 8.26 16.34 5.99
CA SER A 909 8.73 17.71 5.82
C SER A 909 10.02 17.79 5.01
N GLN A 910 10.25 18.94 4.38
CA GLN A 910 11.46 19.22 3.62
C GLN A 910 12.74 19.10 4.48
N GLN A 911 12.64 19.30 5.81
CA GLN A 911 13.75 19.13 6.75
C GLN A 911 14.21 17.67 6.93
N GLN A 912 13.42 16.71 6.43
CA GLN A 912 13.68 15.27 6.51
C GLN A 912 14.13 14.70 5.15
N LYS A 913 14.44 15.55 4.17
CA LYS A 913 14.77 15.12 2.81
C LYS A 913 16.29 15.09 2.58
N TRP A 914 16.77 13.97 2.06
CA TRP A 914 18.18 13.62 1.90
C TRP A 914 18.44 13.04 0.50
N ASP A 915 19.32 13.68 -0.25
CA ASP A 915 19.83 13.21 -1.53
C ASP A 915 21.08 12.36 -1.33
N LEU A 916 21.14 11.21 -2.01
CA LEU A 916 22.35 10.40 -2.10
C LEU A 916 23.16 10.82 -3.33
N LYS A 917 24.37 11.32 -3.12
CA LYS A 917 25.31 11.61 -4.19
C LYS A 917 26.37 10.49 -4.25
N PRO A 918 26.37 9.63 -5.29
CA PRO A 918 27.37 8.58 -5.42
C PRO A 918 28.76 9.19 -5.67
N LEU A 919 29.78 8.60 -5.07
CA LEU A 919 31.18 9.00 -5.24
C LEU A 919 31.85 8.10 -6.29
N LYS A 920 32.75 8.69 -7.10
CA LYS A 920 33.50 7.93 -8.10
C LYS A 920 34.58 7.12 -7.41
N ASP A 921 34.30 5.86 -7.12
CA ASP A 921 35.28 4.93 -6.57
C ASP A 921 35.16 3.55 -7.22
N SER A 922 36.30 2.91 -7.44
CA SER A 922 36.48 1.66 -8.17
C SER A 922 36.25 0.40 -7.32
N HIS A 923 36.19 0.51 -5.99
CA HIS A 923 36.20 -0.65 -5.09
C HIS A 923 35.08 -0.72 -4.04
N ALA A 924 34.27 0.33 -3.83
CA ALA A 924 33.12 0.29 -2.93
C ALA A 924 32.05 1.35 -3.28
N ILE A 925 30.78 1.09 -2.97
CA ILE A 925 29.66 2.01 -3.22
C ILE A 925 29.62 3.09 -2.12
N ALA A 926 30.50 4.09 -2.21
CA ALA A 926 30.52 5.23 -1.31
C ALA A 926 29.57 6.34 -1.78
N HIS A 927 28.96 7.04 -0.83
CA HIS A 927 28.10 8.18 -1.12
C HIS A 927 28.38 9.35 -0.16
N GLN A 928 27.98 10.53 -0.61
CA GLN A 928 27.83 11.72 0.20
C GLN A 928 26.31 11.91 0.45
N LEU A 929 25.93 12.06 1.72
CA LEU A 929 24.53 12.23 2.13
C LEU A 929 24.22 13.72 2.28
N MET A 930 23.45 14.29 1.36
CA MET A 930 23.18 15.72 1.30
C MET A 930 21.75 16.02 1.74
N HIS A 931 21.56 16.96 2.66
CA HIS A 931 20.24 17.45 3.03
C HIS A 931 19.67 18.33 1.91
N SER A 932 18.53 17.92 1.35
CA SER A 932 18.00 18.44 0.08
C SER A 932 17.71 19.94 0.09
N THR A 933 17.21 20.48 1.21
CA THR A 933 16.82 21.90 1.27
C THR A 933 17.99 22.84 1.58
N SER A 934 18.92 22.42 2.44
CA SER A 934 20.04 23.29 2.84
C SER A 934 21.25 23.15 1.92
N GLY A 935 21.35 22.06 1.15
CA GLY A 935 22.53 21.73 0.36
C GLY A 935 23.76 21.42 1.22
N LEU A 936 23.58 21.16 2.53
CA LEU A 936 24.63 20.75 3.45
C LEU A 936 24.74 19.22 3.48
N CYS A 937 25.93 18.70 3.75
CA CYS A 937 26.22 17.28 3.78
C CYS A 937 26.41 16.77 5.21
N LEU A 938 25.94 15.55 5.47
CA LEU A 938 26.16 14.86 6.73
C LEU A 938 27.65 14.54 6.86
N ALA A 939 28.26 15.05 7.93
CA ALA A 939 29.68 14.96 8.21
C ALA A 939 29.89 14.37 9.61
N PHE A 940 30.96 13.59 9.76
CA PHE A 940 31.42 13.07 11.03
C PHE A 940 32.94 13.15 11.14
N GLU A 941 33.44 13.85 12.16
CA GLU A 941 34.87 13.92 12.48
C GLU A 941 35.21 12.81 13.47
N ALA A 942 35.89 11.77 13.01
CA ALA A 942 36.36 10.70 13.87
C ALA A 942 37.46 11.20 14.84
N PRO A 943 37.45 10.79 16.11
CA PRO A 943 38.52 11.12 17.05
C PRO A 943 39.87 10.56 16.57
N SER A 944 40.95 11.30 16.80
CA SER A 944 42.33 10.92 16.44
C SER A 944 42.88 9.72 17.21
N THR A 945 42.17 9.26 18.25
CA THR A 945 42.42 7.99 18.95
C THR A 945 41.12 7.19 18.97
N VAL A 946 41.02 6.18 18.11
CA VAL A 946 40.03 5.11 18.30
C VAL A 946 40.58 4.29 19.49
N PRO A 947 39.88 4.19 20.63
CA PRO A 947 40.35 3.34 21.71
C PRO A 947 40.56 1.93 21.14
N ASP A 948 41.71 1.31 21.41
CA ASP A 948 41.95 -0.12 21.16
C ASP A 948 41.00 -0.96 22.04
N GLY A 949 39.72 -0.91 21.71
CA GLY A 949 38.73 -1.88 22.12
C GLY A 949 38.90 -3.05 21.19
N ALA A 950 39.80 -3.97 21.58
CA ALA A 950 40.00 -5.28 20.98
C ALA A 950 38.71 -5.78 20.33
N LYS A 951 38.77 -6.20 19.05
CA LYS A 951 37.72 -6.94 18.32
C LYS A 951 36.78 -7.62 19.31
N SER A 952 35.74 -6.90 19.73
CA SER A 952 34.96 -7.38 20.86
C SER A 952 34.13 -8.49 20.27
N SER A 953 34.29 -9.69 20.80
CA SER A 953 33.33 -10.75 20.50
C SER A 953 31.93 -10.19 20.79
N ILE A 954 30.90 -10.69 20.10
CA ILE A 954 29.49 -10.33 20.39
C ILE A 954 29.20 -10.36 21.90
N LEU A 955 29.81 -11.29 22.63
CA LEU A 955 29.77 -11.40 24.09
C LEU A 955 30.36 -10.19 24.83
N GLY A 956 31.48 -9.62 24.34
CA GLY A 956 32.09 -8.42 24.89
C GLY A 956 31.26 -7.14 24.66
N TYR A 957 30.57 -7.03 23.52
CA TYR A 957 29.62 -5.94 23.27
C TYR A 957 28.39 -6.06 24.18
N LEU A 958 27.80 -7.26 24.28
CA LEU A 958 26.64 -7.53 25.14
C LEU A 958 26.94 -7.30 26.63
N ALA A 959 28.14 -7.63 27.10
CA ALA A 959 28.57 -7.39 28.48
C ALA A 959 28.70 -5.89 28.83
N ASN A 960 28.96 -5.04 27.83
CA ASN A 960 29.19 -3.60 28.02
C ASN A 960 27.97 -2.73 27.65
N LEU A 961 26.87 -3.33 27.18
CA LEU A 961 25.70 -2.61 26.66
C LEU A 961 25.15 -1.57 27.67
N ALA A 962 25.08 -1.93 28.95
CA ALA A 962 24.59 -1.03 30.01
C ALA A 962 25.55 0.17 30.26
N GLN A 963 26.85 -0.02 30.05
CA GLN A 963 27.84 1.06 30.18
C GLN A 963 27.90 1.93 28.92
N ASP A 964 27.70 1.35 27.74
CA ASP A 964 27.72 2.05 26.45
C ASP A 964 26.49 2.94 26.21
N VAL A 965 25.36 2.66 26.87
CA VAL A 965 24.16 3.53 26.87
C VAL A 965 24.42 4.86 27.60
N ILE A 966 25.36 4.88 28.55
CA ILE A 966 25.66 6.04 29.42
C ILE A 966 26.81 6.90 28.86
N LYS A 967 27.61 6.39 27.92
CA LYS A 967 28.72 7.14 27.32
C LYS A 967 28.21 8.29 26.44
N PRO A 968 28.86 9.47 26.47
CA PRO A 968 28.52 10.56 25.56
C PRO A 968 28.69 10.09 24.11
N VAL A 969 27.58 10.07 23.38
CA VAL A 969 27.55 9.60 22.00
C VAL A 969 27.95 10.75 21.09
N GLN A 970 28.90 10.50 20.18
CA GLN A 970 29.28 11.50 19.19
C GLN A 970 28.20 11.56 18.12
N VAL A 971 27.78 12.78 17.79
CA VAL A 971 26.64 13.04 16.91
C VAL A 971 27.19 13.57 15.57
N PRO A 972 26.76 13.02 14.42
CA PRO A 972 27.10 13.61 13.13
C PRO A 972 26.45 14.99 12.99
N ILE A 973 26.96 15.83 12.10
CA ILE A 973 26.45 17.20 11.90
C ILE A 973 26.32 17.51 10.42
N LEU A 974 25.58 18.56 10.07
CA LEU A 974 25.56 19.09 8.72
C LEU A 974 26.66 20.15 8.54
N ARG A 975 27.41 20.06 7.44
CA ARG A 975 28.44 21.03 7.02
C ARG A 975 28.36 21.29 5.51
N THR A 976 29.00 22.35 5.02
CA THR A 976 29.11 22.63 3.58
C THR A 976 29.65 21.42 2.82
N CYS A 977 28.98 21.02 1.74
CA CYS A 977 29.37 19.84 0.97
C CYS A 977 30.75 19.99 0.30
N GLU A 978 31.57 18.96 0.43
CA GLU A 978 32.81 18.80 -0.32
C GLU A 978 32.52 18.43 -1.78
N GLY A 979 33.33 18.93 -2.71
CA GLY A 979 33.13 18.72 -4.16
C GLY A 979 33.27 17.25 -4.57
N ASP A 980 34.40 16.63 -4.20
CA ASP A 980 34.73 15.22 -4.42
C ASP A 980 35.46 14.66 -3.18
N PRO A 981 34.71 14.20 -2.17
CA PRO A 981 35.28 13.73 -0.91
C PRO A 981 36.12 12.46 -1.12
N ASP A 982 37.41 12.56 -0.84
CA ASP A 982 38.37 11.44 -0.88
C ASP A 982 38.14 10.44 0.27
N GLU A 983 39.00 9.42 0.38
CA GLU A 983 38.91 8.42 1.46
C GLU A 983 39.12 8.99 2.87
N GLU A 984 39.68 10.20 3.00
CA GLU A 984 39.92 10.87 4.27
C GLU A 984 38.77 11.79 4.70
N SER A 985 37.81 12.02 3.81
CA SER A 985 36.71 12.94 4.03
C SER A 985 35.78 12.53 5.17
N THR A 986 35.38 13.53 5.95
CA THR A 986 34.36 13.45 7.00
C THR A 986 32.94 13.24 6.45
N GLN A 987 32.74 13.42 5.14
CA GLN A 987 31.44 13.39 4.46
C GLN A 987 31.23 12.12 3.61
N ARG A 988 32.16 11.17 3.68
CA ARG A 988 32.12 9.91 2.95
C ARG A 988 31.43 8.84 3.78
N TRP A 989 30.41 8.21 3.21
CA TRP A 989 29.63 7.17 3.85
C TRP A 989 29.60 5.90 3.00
N PHE A 990 29.97 4.77 3.60
CA PHE A 990 29.81 3.48 2.98
C PHE A 990 28.42 2.92 3.30
N LEU A 991 27.63 2.79 2.23
CA LEU A 991 26.33 2.15 2.25
C LEU A 991 26.57 0.69 1.88
N ASN A 992 26.68 -0.14 2.90
CA ASN A 992 26.93 -1.56 2.73
C ASN A 992 25.67 -2.21 2.10
N LYS A 993 25.59 -2.32 0.77
CA LYS A 993 24.55 -3.14 0.12
C LYS A 993 24.70 -4.55 0.67
N SER A 994 23.81 -4.96 1.57
CA SER A 994 23.91 -6.32 2.08
C SER A 994 23.60 -7.27 0.94
N VAL A 995 24.57 -8.15 0.64
CA VAL A 995 24.43 -9.50 0.10
C VAL A 995 23.29 -9.68 -0.89
N ASN A 996 23.63 -9.84 -2.17
CA ASN A 996 22.74 -10.31 -3.24
C ASN A 996 21.83 -11.46 -2.77
N TRP A 997 20.57 -11.16 -2.43
CA TRP A 997 19.52 -12.19 -2.36
C TRP A 997 18.87 -12.31 -3.73
N ASN A 998 19.67 -12.80 -4.67
CA ASN A 998 19.21 -13.49 -5.86
C ASN A 998 20.07 -14.75 -5.94
N THR A 999 19.75 -15.75 -5.10
CA THR A 999 20.11 -17.16 -5.34
C THR A 999 19.38 -18.03 -4.33
N THR A 1000 18.72 -19.03 -4.90
CA THR A 1000 18.07 -20.16 -4.26
C THR A 1000 18.99 -20.89 -3.28
N LEU A 1001 18.37 -21.50 -2.28
CA LEU A 1001 18.93 -22.24 -1.14
C LEU A 1001 19.77 -23.51 -1.46
N GLU A 1002 20.44 -23.61 -2.62
CA GLU A 1002 21.15 -24.85 -3.00
C GLU A 1002 22.66 -24.77 -3.26
N GLU A 1003 23.33 -23.62 -3.19
CA GLU A 1003 24.79 -23.58 -3.43
C GLU A 1003 25.55 -22.84 -2.32
N ASN A 1004 25.82 -23.54 -1.20
CA ASN A 1004 26.79 -23.11 -0.19
C ASN A 1004 27.94 -24.12 -0.09
N SER A 1005 28.96 -23.97 -0.94
CA SER A 1005 30.24 -24.68 -0.82
C SER A 1005 31.41 -23.81 -0.34
N TYR A 1006 31.22 -22.52 -0.06
CA TYR A 1006 32.31 -21.57 0.21
C TYR A 1006 32.46 -21.10 1.68
N MET A 1007 31.90 -21.82 2.65
CA MET A 1007 32.01 -21.49 4.09
C MET A 1007 32.61 -22.62 4.95
N LYS A 1008 33.61 -23.34 4.41
CA LYS A 1008 34.39 -24.32 5.19
C LYS A 1008 35.79 -23.86 5.64
N ASP A 1009 36.33 -22.78 5.10
CA ASP A 1009 37.74 -22.41 5.38
C ASP A 1009 37.93 -21.27 6.39
N ALA A 1010 36.87 -20.82 7.10
CA ALA A 1010 36.98 -19.74 8.08
C ALA A 1010 36.82 -20.19 9.55
N MET A 1011 36.83 -21.49 9.85
CA MET A 1011 36.81 -22.01 11.22
C MET A 1011 37.68 -23.24 11.40
N THR A 1012 38.96 -23.01 11.66
CA THR A 1012 39.84 -23.87 12.48
C THR A 1012 40.84 -22.95 13.20
N PRO A 1013 41.34 -23.33 14.40
CA PRO A 1013 41.70 -22.42 15.49
C PRO A 1013 42.63 -21.26 15.17
#